data_AF-A0A924I9P1-F1
#
_entry.id   AF-A0A924I9P1-F1
#
_cell.length_a   1.000
_cell.length_b   1.000
_cell.length_c   1.000
_cell.angle_alpha   90.00
_cell.angle_beta   90.00
_cell.angle_gamma   90.00
#
_symmetry.space_group_name_H-M   'P 1'
#
loop_
_entity.id
_entity.type
_entity.pdbx_description
1 polymer ?
#
loop_
_entity_poly.entity_id
_entity_poly.type
_entity_poly.pdbx_seq_one_letter_code
_entity_poly.pdbx_strand_id
1 'polypeptide(L)'
;MKFSRPLFFTLISLAVSAVATVPFIELRLGKQPDNSFLVSSGQRIEAGAIAFDGRPVDLALHPTKEIVAVLGQDRVFLADTQGVLDGTNVPLGSGAAFHGLVWSLDGSTLYASTAGGYVLTIRYRDGKLLAGERIMLKKSEDKRDSRPGGMCLTRDGKTLFVADMDRNCVTEIALGTKENKSEIVRDFPVQNLPYTVKLSFDEKTLVVTNWGGRFAKKNAKGEEVEETAPSLTAALVVKPNHANASGTVSFIERATGATTHLEVGRHPTDLLIENKTAFVANSASDTISVLDVERHTLKRTISVHPDRSVLPQNPLQRFGSIPTALARYGNALLVTHGGDNALSEIALDDDADSPLTFRPVGYFPIAVALAHDGKTAFVLNTKGNGSVRNTVNGKPGNAHDFQGSLSIVDLKSDPVKATERVIANNHWRQEVSQLKPDLAVYKGKIKHVLYIIKENRTYDEVFGDMPEGNGDPKLCGLGETVTPNHHALARQFTLFDNGYVSGTNSADGHAWSTQSLANDYLEHFYTGYRTYPDDIDDPMGLSDAGGLWDAALKKKNTLRIYGETCDDARCVYTPMPKSWLEMWNDRKAGTNKYVVTPYSHLKHLRPYIHPHYGYWPLYQSDQHRDDLFTEEYARFSKADKVPNLMIMTLPCDHTEGLNTQ
;
A
#
# COMPACT_ATOMS: atom_id res chain seq x y z
N MET A 1 -24.79 86.45 -36.11
CA MET A 1 -23.38 86.64 -35.72
C MET A 1 -23.00 85.56 -34.71
N LYS A 2 -22.33 84.48 -35.13
CA LYS A 2 -21.35 83.69 -34.36
C LYS A 2 -20.89 82.52 -35.24
N PHE A 3 -19.57 82.37 -35.26
CA PHE A 3 -18.78 81.72 -36.29
C PHE A 3 -18.78 80.19 -36.21
N SER A 4 -18.60 79.62 -37.39
CA SER A 4 -18.46 78.22 -37.77
C SER A 4 -17.08 77.61 -37.52
N ARG A 5 -17.04 76.25 -37.50
CA ARG A 5 -16.01 75.29 -38.00
C ARG A 5 -15.35 74.38 -36.92
N PRO A 6 -14.84 73.18 -37.28
CA PRO A 6 -15.63 71.95 -37.55
C PRO A 6 -15.07 70.72 -36.79
N LEU A 7 -15.78 69.59 -36.87
CA LEU A 7 -15.34 68.29 -36.32
C LEU A 7 -14.05 67.77 -36.99
N PHE A 8 -13.08 67.35 -36.18
CA PHE A 8 -12.00 66.45 -36.57
C PHE A 8 -12.16 65.12 -35.83
N PHE A 9 -12.41 64.05 -36.57
CA PHE A 9 -12.34 62.67 -36.08
C PHE A 9 -10.87 62.29 -35.88
N THR A 10 -10.52 61.82 -34.68
CA THR A 10 -9.22 61.20 -34.42
C THR A 10 -9.45 59.69 -34.32
N LEU A 11 -8.87 58.93 -35.25
CA LEU A 11 -8.80 57.46 -35.18
C LEU A 11 -7.93 57.07 -33.98
N ILE A 12 -8.48 56.29 -33.05
CA ILE A 12 -7.70 55.52 -32.07
C ILE A 12 -7.65 54.09 -32.58
N SER A 13 -6.46 53.66 -33.02
CA SER A 13 -6.16 52.28 -33.35
C SER A 13 -6.11 51.43 -32.08
N LEU A 14 -7.10 50.54 -31.88
CA LEU A 14 -7.02 49.46 -30.90
C LEU A 14 -6.11 48.36 -31.45
N ALA A 15 -4.91 48.23 -30.87
CA ALA A 15 -4.11 47.04 -31.00
C ALA A 15 -4.76 45.92 -30.19
N VAL A 16 -5.34 44.92 -30.86
CA VAL A 16 -5.83 43.69 -30.23
C VAL A 16 -4.62 42.80 -29.98
N SER A 17 -4.17 42.74 -28.74
CA SER A 17 -3.23 41.73 -28.27
C SER A 17 -3.94 40.37 -28.32
N ALA A 18 -3.62 39.54 -29.29
CA ALA A 18 -4.03 38.14 -29.30
C ALA A 18 -3.35 37.45 -28.11
N VAL A 19 -4.08 37.31 -27.00
CA VAL A 19 -3.70 36.37 -25.94
C VAL A 19 -3.86 34.99 -26.55
N ALA A 20 -2.75 34.36 -26.91
CA ALA A 20 -2.76 32.95 -27.24
C ALA A 20 -3.26 32.22 -25.98
N THR A 21 -4.53 31.78 -26.01
CA THR A 21 -5.05 30.82 -25.06
C THR A 21 -4.24 29.56 -25.25
N VAL A 22 -3.22 29.36 -24.42
CA VAL A 22 -2.59 28.05 -24.27
C VAL A 22 -3.74 27.12 -23.88
N PRO A 23 -4.07 26.09 -24.70
CA PRO A 23 -5.11 25.17 -24.31
C PRO A 23 -4.74 24.61 -22.94
N PHE A 24 -5.65 24.74 -21.97
CA PHE A 24 -5.53 24.02 -20.71
C PHE A 24 -5.41 22.54 -21.09
N ILE A 25 -4.22 21.96 -20.93
CA ILE A 25 -4.07 20.51 -21.02
C ILE A 25 -4.76 19.99 -19.76
N GLU A 26 -5.99 19.53 -19.93
CA GLU A 26 -6.74 18.82 -18.91
C GLU A 26 -5.97 17.54 -18.59
N LEU A 27 -5.31 17.51 -17.42
CA LEU A 27 -4.58 16.33 -16.94
C LEU A 27 -5.61 15.26 -16.58
N ARG A 28 -5.77 14.27 -17.43
CA ARG A 28 -6.64 13.11 -17.17
C ARG A 28 -5.84 12.00 -16.50
N LEU A 29 -6.47 11.18 -15.67
CA LEU A 29 -5.84 9.99 -15.12
C LEU A 29 -5.32 9.07 -16.24
N GLY A 30 -4.17 8.44 -16.05
CA GLY A 30 -3.55 7.54 -17.01
C GLY A 30 -2.51 8.21 -17.90
N LYS A 31 -2.36 7.71 -19.13
CA LYS A 31 -1.27 8.10 -20.04
C LYS A 31 -1.44 9.54 -20.56
N GLN A 32 -0.38 10.32 -20.45
CA GLN A 32 -0.30 11.72 -20.90
C GLN A 32 0.30 11.84 -22.32
N PRO A 33 0.14 13.00 -23.01
CA PRO A 33 0.70 13.21 -24.36
C PRO A 33 2.22 13.06 -24.46
N ASP A 34 2.97 13.31 -23.40
CA ASP A 34 4.41 13.12 -23.33
C ASP A 34 4.83 11.69 -22.94
N ASN A 35 3.87 10.76 -22.92
CA ASN A 35 4.00 9.37 -22.46
C ASN A 35 4.28 9.18 -20.97
N SER A 36 4.28 10.25 -20.16
CA SER A 36 4.20 10.11 -18.71
C SER A 36 2.80 9.60 -18.31
N PHE A 37 2.62 9.27 -17.04
CA PHE A 37 1.33 8.83 -16.49
C PHE A 37 0.96 9.70 -15.30
N LEU A 38 -0.31 10.09 -15.20
CA LEU A 38 -0.89 10.55 -13.95
C LEU A 38 -1.54 9.35 -13.28
N VAL A 39 -1.09 8.99 -12.08
CA VAL A 39 -1.59 7.80 -11.37
C VAL A 39 -2.65 8.16 -10.33
N SER A 40 -3.28 7.15 -9.73
CA SER A 40 -4.50 7.34 -8.94
C SER A 40 -4.29 8.23 -7.72
N SER A 41 -3.07 8.31 -7.18
CA SER A 41 -2.68 9.24 -6.10
C SER A 41 -2.50 10.71 -6.54
N GLY A 42 -2.69 11.01 -7.84
CA GLY A 42 -2.47 12.34 -8.41
C GLY A 42 -1.00 12.67 -8.67
N GLN A 43 -0.10 11.72 -8.44
CA GLN A 43 1.32 11.85 -8.72
C GLN A 43 1.62 11.60 -10.19
N ARG A 44 2.66 12.26 -10.72
CA ARG A 44 3.15 12.03 -12.09
C ARG A 44 4.26 10.99 -12.10
N ILE A 45 4.15 9.99 -12.97
CA ILE A 45 5.16 8.99 -13.25
C ILE A 45 5.75 9.25 -14.63
N GLU A 46 7.07 9.29 -14.72
CA GLU A 46 7.74 9.67 -15.96
C GLU A 46 7.81 8.51 -16.97
N ALA A 47 7.94 8.87 -18.24
CA ALA A 47 8.11 7.89 -19.32
C ALA A 47 9.48 7.20 -19.24
N GLY A 48 9.58 6.03 -19.88
CA GLY A 48 10.86 5.34 -20.13
C GLY A 48 11.11 4.09 -19.28
N ALA A 49 10.25 3.79 -18.31
CA ALA A 49 10.28 2.49 -17.63
C ALA A 49 9.80 1.36 -18.56
N ILE A 50 10.38 0.17 -18.38
CA ILE A 50 9.97 -1.04 -19.11
C ILE A 50 8.70 -1.57 -18.44
N ALA A 51 7.57 -1.49 -19.13
CA ALA A 51 6.28 -1.92 -18.60
C ALA A 51 5.98 -3.39 -18.93
N PHE A 52 5.23 -4.06 -18.05
CA PHE A 52 4.76 -5.43 -18.25
C PHE A 52 3.48 -5.70 -17.45
N ASP A 53 2.76 -6.76 -17.83
CA ASP A 53 1.46 -7.08 -17.24
C ASP A 53 1.57 -7.66 -15.81
N GLY A 54 0.65 -7.24 -14.94
CA GLY A 54 0.52 -7.72 -13.56
C GLY A 54 1.33 -6.89 -12.56
N ARG A 55 1.19 -7.22 -11.26
CA ARG A 55 1.98 -6.62 -10.18
C ARG A 55 3.18 -7.52 -9.83
N PRO A 56 4.42 -7.05 -9.99
CA PRO A 56 5.59 -7.79 -9.56
C PRO A 56 5.83 -7.66 -8.04
N VAL A 57 6.58 -8.61 -7.49
CA VAL A 57 6.76 -8.83 -6.05
C VAL A 57 8.23 -8.72 -5.62
N ASP A 58 9.16 -9.08 -6.49
CA ASP A 58 10.59 -9.07 -6.16
C ASP A 58 11.45 -9.08 -7.43
N LEU A 59 12.72 -8.66 -7.32
CA LEU A 59 13.69 -8.71 -8.40
C LEU A 59 15.03 -9.28 -7.92
N ALA A 60 15.72 -10.02 -8.79
CA ALA A 60 17.08 -10.50 -8.50
C ALA A 60 18.00 -10.30 -9.72
N LEU A 61 19.05 -9.49 -9.57
CA LEU A 61 20.09 -9.33 -10.59
C LEU A 61 20.90 -10.62 -10.73
N HIS A 62 21.11 -11.07 -11.96
CA HIS A 62 21.95 -12.23 -12.23
C HIS A 62 23.40 -11.97 -11.79
N PRO A 63 24.10 -12.91 -11.13
CA PRO A 63 25.40 -12.65 -10.48
C PRO A 63 26.52 -12.15 -11.41
N THR A 64 26.46 -12.47 -12.70
CA THR A 64 27.52 -12.15 -13.68
C THR A 64 27.02 -11.52 -14.98
N LYS A 65 25.71 -11.28 -15.11
CA LYS A 65 25.09 -10.79 -16.34
C LYS A 65 24.23 -9.58 -16.00
N GLU A 66 24.14 -8.64 -16.93
CA GLU A 66 23.26 -7.47 -16.82
C GLU A 66 21.82 -7.82 -17.20
N ILE A 67 21.25 -8.80 -16.49
CA ILE A 67 19.85 -9.23 -16.62
C ILE A 67 19.27 -9.40 -15.22
N VAL A 68 18.03 -8.99 -15.03
CA VAL A 68 17.29 -9.19 -13.79
C VAL A 68 16.23 -10.27 -13.99
N ALA A 69 16.08 -11.15 -13.02
CA ALA A 69 14.86 -11.93 -12.87
C ALA A 69 13.82 -11.10 -12.13
N VAL A 70 12.57 -11.19 -12.57
CA VAL A 70 11.42 -10.54 -11.93
C VAL A 70 10.46 -11.63 -11.48
N LEU A 71 10.09 -11.60 -10.21
CA LEU A 71 9.00 -12.39 -9.65
C LEU A 71 7.70 -11.61 -9.89
N GLY A 72 6.97 -12.00 -10.92
CA GLY A 72 5.62 -11.51 -11.18
C GLY A 72 4.57 -12.19 -10.30
N GLN A 73 3.33 -11.72 -10.35
CA GLN A 73 2.21 -12.26 -9.58
C GLN A 73 1.97 -13.77 -9.79
N ASP A 74 2.22 -14.30 -11.00
CA ASP A 74 1.91 -15.69 -11.39
C ASP A 74 3.07 -16.40 -12.13
N ARG A 75 4.18 -15.69 -12.38
CA ARG A 75 5.30 -16.17 -13.19
C ARG A 75 6.62 -15.49 -12.81
N VAL A 76 7.73 -16.14 -13.17
CA VAL A 76 9.05 -15.51 -13.24
C VAL A 76 9.41 -15.25 -14.69
N PHE A 77 10.07 -14.13 -14.96
CA PHE A 77 10.63 -13.80 -16.27
C PHE A 77 11.94 -13.02 -16.13
N LEU A 78 12.68 -12.88 -17.22
CA LEU A 78 13.90 -12.08 -17.27
C LEU A 78 13.65 -10.75 -17.99
N ALA A 79 14.35 -9.71 -17.57
CA ALA A 79 14.39 -8.41 -18.23
C ALA A 79 15.81 -7.84 -18.20
N ASP A 80 16.09 -6.92 -19.11
CA ASP A 80 17.33 -6.13 -19.15
C ASP A 80 17.02 -4.65 -19.38
N THR A 81 18.01 -3.86 -19.81
CA THR A 81 17.82 -2.42 -20.08
C THR A 81 17.00 -2.14 -21.35
N GLN A 82 16.78 -3.14 -22.21
CA GLN A 82 16.05 -3.01 -23.48
C GLN A 82 14.61 -3.48 -23.36
N GLY A 83 14.31 -4.41 -22.46
CA GLY A 83 12.95 -4.87 -22.25
C GLY A 83 12.84 -6.19 -21.49
N VAL A 84 11.62 -6.75 -21.50
CA VAL A 84 11.37 -8.14 -21.09
C VAL A 84 11.97 -9.07 -22.14
N LEU A 85 12.70 -10.09 -21.70
CA LEU A 85 13.32 -11.07 -22.59
C LEU A 85 12.31 -12.14 -23.00
N ASP A 86 12.09 -12.25 -24.31
CA ASP A 86 11.13 -13.20 -24.88
C ASP A 86 11.46 -14.66 -24.53
N GLY A 87 10.41 -15.45 -24.29
CA GLY A 87 10.53 -16.89 -24.03
C GLY A 87 11.14 -17.24 -22.67
N THR A 88 11.28 -16.28 -21.75
CA THR A 88 11.82 -16.51 -20.40
C THR A 88 10.76 -16.73 -19.33
N ASN A 89 9.47 -16.70 -19.70
CA ASN A 89 8.37 -16.89 -18.76
C ASN A 89 8.31 -18.32 -18.19
N VAL A 90 8.33 -18.42 -16.86
CA VAL A 90 8.09 -19.66 -16.12
C VAL A 90 6.90 -19.46 -15.19
N PRO A 91 5.76 -20.14 -15.42
CA PRO A 91 4.62 -20.11 -14.51
C PRO A 91 5.01 -20.65 -13.15
N LEU A 92 4.58 -19.98 -12.08
CA LEU A 92 4.84 -20.42 -10.72
C LEU A 92 4.03 -21.68 -10.39
N GLY A 93 2.88 -21.90 -11.05
CA GLY A 93 1.95 -23.00 -10.75
C GLY A 93 1.07 -22.74 -9.52
N SER A 94 1.29 -21.61 -8.85
CA SER A 94 0.42 -20.93 -7.88
C SER A 94 0.71 -19.43 -8.02
N GLY A 95 0.11 -18.57 -7.21
CA GLY A 95 0.55 -17.17 -7.14
C GLY A 95 1.96 -17.04 -6.53
N ALA A 96 2.62 -15.90 -6.73
CA ALA A 96 3.78 -15.52 -5.93
C ALA A 96 3.38 -15.36 -4.46
N ALA A 97 4.34 -15.60 -3.57
CA ALA A 97 4.20 -15.16 -2.18
C ALA A 97 4.38 -13.63 -2.10
N PHE A 98 4.68 -13.12 -0.92
CA PHE A 98 4.78 -11.67 -0.66
C PHE A 98 6.16 -11.08 -0.98
N HIS A 99 7.22 -11.90 -1.05
CA HIS A 99 8.60 -11.54 -1.33
C HIS A 99 9.43 -12.82 -1.56
N GLY A 100 10.59 -12.78 -2.21
CA GLY A 100 11.54 -13.90 -2.23
C GLY A 100 11.97 -14.40 -3.61
N LEU A 101 13.06 -13.85 -4.10
CA LEU A 101 13.74 -14.28 -5.32
C LEU A 101 15.26 -14.26 -5.13
N VAL A 102 15.97 -15.37 -5.37
CA VAL A 102 17.44 -15.40 -5.27
C VAL A 102 18.09 -16.29 -6.32
N TRP A 103 19.20 -15.83 -6.89
CA TRP A 103 20.06 -16.61 -7.75
C TRP A 103 21.07 -17.44 -6.94
N SER A 104 21.38 -18.64 -7.41
CA SER A 104 22.63 -19.32 -7.07
C SER A 104 23.81 -18.45 -7.49
N LEU A 105 24.92 -18.55 -6.76
CA LEU A 105 26.08 -17.66 -6.98
C LEU A 105 26.71 -17.81 -8.37
N ASP A 106 26.57 -18.98 -9.00
CA ASP A 106 26.99 -19.23 -10.38
C ASP A 106 25.98 -18.74 -11.44
N GLY A 107 24.80 -18.28 -11.01
CA GLY A 107 23.70 -17.83 -11.88
C GLY A 107 22.96 -18.96 -12.60
N SER A 108 23.25 -20.22 -12.31
CA SER A 108 22.65 -21.36 -13.03
C SER A 108 21.23 -21.71 -12.58
N THR A 109 20.85 -21.27 -11.38
CA THR A 109 19.59 -21.63 -10.73
C THR A 109 19.00 -20.44 -10.00
N LEU A 110 17.71 -20.23 -10.13
CA LEU A 110 16.94 -19.24 -9.41
C LEU A 110 15.95 -19.95 -8.48
N TYR A 111 15.71 -19.36 -7.32
CA TYR A 111 14.75 -19.85 -6.33
C TYR A 111 13.68 -18.78 -6.14
N ALA A 112 12.41 -19.14 -6.32
CA ALA A 112 11.27 -18.25 -6.24
C ALA A 112 10.27 -18.73 -5.19
N SER A 113 9.84 -17.83 -4.30
CA SER A 113 8.79 -18.10 -3.32
C SER A 113 7.40 -18.14 -3.97
N THR A 114 6.50 -18.95 -3.41
CA THR A 114 5.14 -19.11 -3.95
C THR A 114 4.09 -19.11 -2.84
N ALA A 115 2.89 -18.62 -3.16
CA ALA A 115 1.73 -18.66 -2.26
C ALA A 115 1.24 -20.10 -2.01
N GLY A 116 1.68 -21.08 -2.82
CA GLY A 116 1.40 -22.50 -2.62
C GLY A 116 2.20 -23.16 -1.49
N GLY A 117 3.01 -22.42 -0.73
CA GLY A 117 3.79 -22.96 0.40
C GLY A 117 5.06 -23.72 -0.01
N TYR A 118 5.62 -23.40 -1.18
CA TYR A 118 6.85 -24.00 -1.68
C TYR A 118 7.79 -22.98 -2.34
N VAL A 119 9.07 -23.34 -2.42
CA VAL A 119 10.05 -22.66 -3.26
C VAL A 119 10.17 -23.39 -4.59
N LEU A 120 10.00 -22.67 -5.69
CA LEU A 120 10.21 -23.18 -7.05
C LEU A 120 11.67 -22.95 -7.44
N THR A 121 12.38 -24.03 -7.78
CA THR A 121 13.69 -23.93 -8.44
C THR A 121 13.51 -23.71 -9.94
N ILE A 122 14.32 -22.87 -10.55
CA ILE A 122 14.24 -22.52 -11.97
C ILE A 122 15.67 -22.53 -12.53
N ARG A 123 15.96 -23.43 -13.47
CA ARG A 123 17.27 -23.52 -14.11
C ARG A 123 17.39 -22.49 -15.22
N TYR A 124 18.52 -21.82 -15.28
CA TYR A 124 18.89 -20.91 -16.36
C TYR A 124 19.93 -21.56 -17.26
N ARG A 125 19.57 -21.78 -18.52
CA ARG A 125 20.46 -22.40 -19.52
C ARG A 125 20.20 -21.80 -20.89
N ASP A 126 21.26 -21.39 -21.59
CA ASP A 126 21.20 -20.91 -22.97
C ASP A 126 20.15 -19.80 -23.19
N GLY A 127 20.05 -18.87 -22.23
CA GLY A 127 19.10 -17.75 -22.30
C GLY A 127 17.67 -18.09 -21.90
N LYS A 128 17.39 -19.34 -21.50
CA LYS A 128 16.04 -19.81 -21.13
C LYS A 128 15.93 -20.14 -19.66
N LEU A 129 14.72 -19.94 -19.12
CA LEU A 129 14.34 -20.39 -17.79
C LEU A 129 13.53 -21.69 -17.89
N LEU A 130 13.83 -22.67 -17.04
CA LEU A 130 13.18 -23.97 -17.00
C LEU A 130 12.77 -24.30 -15.57
N ALA A 131 11.47 -24.53 -15.34
CA ALA A 131 10.97 -24.95 -14.03
C ALA A 131 11.62 -26.28 -13.59
N GLY A 132 12.03 -26.34 -12.33
CA GLY A 132 12.62 -27.50 -11.69
C GLY A 132 11.76 -28.04 -10.54
N GLU A 133 12.44 -28.45 -9.47
CA GLU A 133 11.84 -28.95 -8.23
C GLU A 133 10.95 -27.89 -7.56
N ARG A 134 9.84 -28.36 -6.97
CA ARG A 134 9.03 -27.64 -5.98
C ARG A 134 9.40 -28.15 -4.59
N ILE A 135 10.07 -27.31 -3.80
CA ILE A 135 10.51 -27.65 -2.46
C ILE A 135 9.38 -27.25 -1.50
N MET A 136 8.60 -28.23 -1.04
CA MET A 136 7.50 -27.99 -0.10
C MET A 136 8.07 -27.68 1.29
N LEU A 137 7.73 -26.52 1.85
CA LEU A 137 8.24 -26.10 3.17
C LEU A 137 7.40 -26.67 4.32
N LYS A 138 6.08 -26.77 4.10
CA LYS A 138 5.15 -27.36 5.07
C LYS A 138 5.35 -28.87 5.13
N LYS A 139 5.54 -29.41 6.33
CA LYS A 139 5.51 -30.84 6.64
C LYS A 139 4.09 -31.28 6.96
N SER A 140 3.79 -32.57 6.80
CA SER A 140 2.44 -33.11 7.02
C SER A 140 1.85 -32.84 8.41
N GLU A 141 2.72 -32.75 9.41
CA GLU A 141 2.43 -32.52 10.82
C GLU A 141 2.26 -31.04 11.18
N ASP A 142 2.65 -30.12 10.29
CA ASP A 142 2.53 -28.69 10.54
C ASP A 142 1.06 -28.24 10.51
N LYS A 143 0.65 -27.57 11.60
CA LYS A 143 -0.72 -27.03 11.73
C LYS A 143 -0.92 -25.69 11.00
N ARG A 144 0.16 -24.93 10.82
CA ARG A 144 0.13 -23.65 10.11
C ARG A 144 0.51 -23.86 8.66
N ASP A 145 -0.13 -23.11 7.78
CA ASP A 145 0.29 -23.08 6.38
C ASP A 145 1.66 -22.41 6.25
N SER A 146 2.34 -22.73 5.15
CA SER A 146 3.64 -22.15 4.82
C SER A 146 3.45 -21.01 3.85
N ARG A 147 4.16 -19.92 4.09
CA ARG A 147 4.26 -18.82 3.15
C ARG A 147 5.71 -18.36 3.04
N PRO A 148 6.47 -19.00 2.13
CA PRO A 148 7.86 -18.66 1.89
C PRO A 148 8.00 -17.20 1.47
N GLY A 149 9.02 -16.53 2.00
CA GLY A 149 9.34 -15.14 1.78
C GLY A 149 10.75 -14.95 1.24
N GLY A 150 11.41 -13.88 1.70
CA GLY A 150 12.81 -13.61 1.41
C GLY A 150 13.72 -14.76 1.83
N MET A 151 14.81 -14.93 1.09
CA MET A 151 15.69 -16.07 1.19
C MET A 151 17.15 -15.73 0.88
N CYS A 152 18.07 -16.56 1.35
CA CYS A 152 19.50 -16.44 1.05
C CYS A 152 20.20 -17.80 0.99
N LEU A 153 21.30 -17.86 0.24
CA LEU A 153 22.12 -19.05 0.06
C LEU A 153 23.45 -18.92 0.80
N THR A 154 23.98 -20.05 1.24
CA THR A 154 25.38 -20.13 1.66
C THR A 154 26.33 -19.94 0.48
N ARG A 155 27.56 -19.52 0.77
CA ARG A 155 28.63 -19.26 -0.21
C ARG A 155 29.01 -20.50 -1.02
N ASP A 156 28.87 -21.68 -0.43
CA ASP A 156 29.09 -22.95 -1.13
C ASP A 156 27.89 -23.39 -2.00
N GLY A 157 26.78 -22.66 -1.94
CA GLY A 157 25.56 -22.93 -2.70
C GLY A 157 24.78 -24.17 -2.26
N LYS A 158 25.14 -24.80 -1.13
CA LYS A 158 24.54 -26.07 -0.68
C LYS A 158 23.37 -25.91 0.25
N THR A 159 23.18 -24.73 0.83
CA THR A 159 22.12 -24.49 1.81
C THR A 159 21.35 -23.23 1.46
N LEU A 160 20.02 -23.36 1.42
CA LEU A 160 19.07 -22.26 1.27
C LEU A 160 18.36 -22.02 2.60
N PHE A 161 18.29 -20.75 3.02
CA PHE A 161 17.49 -20.31 4.16
C PHE A 161 16.31 -19.50 3.65
N VAL A 162 15.10 -19.81 4.14
CA VAL A 162 13.87 -19.17 3.69
C VAL A 162 13.09 -18.68 4.90
N ALA A 163 12.72 -17.39 4.91
CA ALA A 163 11.76 -16.87 5.89
C ALA A 163 10.38 -17.45 5.59
N ASP A 164 9.78 -18.18 6.53
CA ASP A 164 8.43 -18.74 6.40
C ASP A 164 7.47 -17.97 7.31
N MET A 165 6.72 -17.05 6.70
CA MET A 165 6.00 -16.00 7.40
C MET A 165 4.92 -16.55 8.33
N ASP A 166 4.05 -17.43 7.83
CA ASP A 166 2.91 -17.94 8.61
C ASP A 166 3.35 -18.98 9.65
N ARG A 167 4.54 -19.58 9.49
CA ARG A 167 5.14 -20.50 10.47
C ARG A 167 6.02 -19.81 11.52
N ASN A 168 6.29 -18.50 11.39
CA ASN A 168 7.19 -17.74 12.27
C ASN A 168 8.57 -18.42 12.42
N CYS A 169 9.15 -18.89 11.32
CA CYS A 169 10.46 -19.53 11.33
C CYS A 169 11.32 -19.16 10.11
N VAL A 170 12.62 -19.45 10.21
CA VAL A 170 13.48 -19.61 9.04
C VAL A 170 13.71 -21.09 8.79
N THR A 171 13.36 -21.57 7.61
CA THR A 171 13.57 -22.96 7.20
C THR A 171 14.92 -23.12 6.54
N GLU A 172 15.73 -24.06 7.04
CA GLU A 172 17.02 -24.47 6.49
C GLU A 172 16.82 -25.65 5.53
N ILE A 173 17.31 -25.51 4.30
CA ILE A 173 17.13 -26.47 3.23
C ILE A 173 18.49 -26.86 2.67
N ALA A 174 18.81 -28.16 2.70
CA ALA A 174 19.95 -28.71 1.99
C ALA A 174 19.57 -28.91 0.51
N LEU A 175 20.37 -28.35 -0.39
CA LEU A 175 20.10 -28.35 -1.82
C LEU A 175 20.81 -29.51 -2.53
N GLY A 176 20.10 -30.20 -3.42
CA GLY A 176 20.68 -31.21 -4.30
C GLY A 176 21.35 -32.37 -3.55
N THR A 177 20.67 -32.89 -2.52
CA THR A 177 21.09 -34.04 -1.71
C THR A 177 20.93 -35.35 -2.52
N LYS A 178 20.57 -36.45 -1.85
CA LYS A 178 20.43 -37.76 -2.48
C LYS A 178 19.38 -37.69 -3.61
N GLU A 179 19.72 -38.26 -4.77
CA GLU A 179 18.87 -38.23 -5.97
C GLU A 179 18.59 -36.81 -6.54
N ASN A 180 19.44 -35.82 -6.23
CA ASN A 180 19.30 -34.42 -6.66
C ASN A 180 18.02 -33.72 -6.16
N LYS A 181 17.48 -34.16 -5.02
CA LYS A 181 16.34 -33.51 -4.37
C LYS A 181 16.82 -32.57 -3.26
N SER A 182 16.00 -31.59 -2.90
CA SER A 182 16.27 -30.72 -1.77
C SER A 182 15.57 -31.26 -0.51
N GLU A 183 16.22 -31.12 0.64
CA GLU A 183 15.73 -31.67 1.91
C GLU A 183 15.62 -30.57 2.97
N ILE A 184 14.48 -30.51 3.65
CA ILE A 184 14.31 -29.64 4.83
C ILE A 184 15.15 -30.21 5.98
N VAL A 185 16.11 -29.43 6.45
CA VAL A 185 17.02 -29.82 7.54
C VAL A 185 16.35 -29.55 8.89
N ARG A 186 15.95 -28.30 9.12
CA ARG A 186 15.32 -27.84 10.37
C ARG A 186 14.70 -26.45 10.20
N ASP A 187 13.91 -26.05 11.20
CA ASP A 187 13.32 -24.73 11.30
C ASP A 187 13.90 -23.98 12.50
N PHE A 188 14.28 -22.72 12.33
CA PHE A 188 14.68 -21.83 13.40
C PHE A 188 13.51 -20.91 13.78
N PRO A 189 12.97 -20.99 15.01
CA PRO A 189 11.89 -20.11 15.44
C PRO A 189 12.34 -18.65 15.47
N VAL A 190 11.50 -17.75 14.96
CA VAL A 190 11.70 -16.30 15.02
C VAL A 190 10.42 -15.61 15.49
N GLN A 191 10.32 -14.29 15.34
CA GLN A 191 9.15 -13.54 15.81
C GLN A 191 8.06 -13.49 14.75
N ASN A 192 7.07 -12.61 14.92
CA ASN A 192 5.87 -12.61 14.10
C ASN A 192 6.16 -12.18 12.66
N LEU A 193 5.73 -13.01 11.72
CA LEU A 193 5.71 -12.73 10.28
C LEU A 193 7.12 -12.42 9.72
N PRO A 194 8.09 -13.35 9.76
CA PRO A 194 9.40 -13.14 9.14
C PRO A 194 9.26 -12.81 7.65
N TYR A 195 9.93 -11.75 7.22
CA TYR A 195 9.80 -11.17 5.88
C TYR A 195 10.97 -11.58 4.99
N THR A 196 12.21 -11.28 5.40
CA THR A 196 13.43 -11.67 4.67
C THR A 196 14.54 -12.13 5.62
N VAL A 197 15.47 -12.93 5.10
CA VAL A 197 16.64 -13.46 5.83
C VAL A 197 17.92 -13.28 5.02
N LYS A 198 18.99 -12.87 5.69
CA LYS A 198 20.34 -12.76 5.12
C LYS A 198 21.37 -13.39 6.06
N LEU A 199 22.48 -13.86 5.51
CA LEU A 199 23.64 -14.35 6.25
C LEU A 199 24.59 -13.19 6.61
N SER A 200 25.15 -13.24 7.82
CA SER A 200 26.34 -12.44 8.16
C SER A 200 27.50 -12.75 7.21
N PHE A 201 28.48 -11.86 7.15
CA PHE A 201 29.63 -12.03 6.25
C PHE A 201 30.42 -13.33 6.49
N ASP A 202 30.58 -13.73 7.75
CA ASP A 202 31.22 -14.98 8.15
C ASP A 202 30.28 -16.20 8.10
N GLU A 203 29.03 -15.98 7.68
CA GLU A 203 27.95 -16.95 7.58
C GLU A 203 27.66 -17.70 8.89
N LYS A 204 27.98 -17.13 10.06
CA LYS A 204 27.66 -17.76 11.36
C LYS A 204 26.30 -17.34 11.91
N THR A 205 25.81 -16.18 11.48
CA THR A 205 24.57 -15.59 11.97
C THR A 205 23.59 -15.40 10.82
N LEU A 206 22.35 -15.83 10.99
CA LEU A 206 21.24 -15.37 10.16
C LEU A 206 20.65 -14.12 10.79
N VAL A 207 20.37 -13.11 9.98
CA VAL A 207 19.65 -11.90 10.39
C VAL A 207 18.32 -11.90 9.64
N VAL A 208 17.23 -11.73 10.37
CA VAL A 208 15.87 -11.94 9.86
C VAL A 208 15.02 -10.74 10.24
N THR A 209 14.36 -10.11 9.28
CA THR A 209 13.35 -9.10 9.58
C THR A 209 12.02 -9.77 9.88
N ASN A 210 11.30 -9.30 10.90
CA ASN A 210 9.98 -9.80 11.27
C ASN A 210 8.96 -8.66 11.14
N TRP A 211 8.12 -8.76 10.11
CA TRP A 211 7.17 -7.74 9.67
C TRP A 211 6.16 -7.39 10.77
N GLY A 212 5.66 -8.41 11.46
CA GLY A 212 4.68 -8.32 12.55
C GLY A 212 5.30 -8.09 13.92
N GLY A 213 6.63 -7.98 14.01
CA GLY A 213 7.35 -7.64 15.22
C GLY A 213 7.32 -8.71 16.31
N ARG A 214 7.33 -8.28 17.57
CA ARG A 214 7.52 -9.18 18.72
C ARG A 214 6.26 -9.92 19.14
N PHE A 215 6.47 -11.00 19.89
CA PHE A 215 5.40 -11.64 20.67
C PHE A 215 5.02 -10.80 21.89
N ALA A 216 3.81 -11.04 22.40
CA ALA A 216 3.35 -10.47 23.66
C ALA A 216 4.24 -10.92 24.84
N LYS A 217 4.53 -9.99 25.74
CA LYS A 217 5.22 -10.30 26.99
C LYS A 217 4.32 -11.17 27.86
N LYS A 218 4.96 -12.10 28.55
CA LYS A 218 4.31 -12.98 29.52
C LYS A 218 4.71 -12.60 30.94
N ASN A 219 3.77 -12.65 31.87
CA ASN A 219 4.07 -12.51 33.29
C ASN A 219 4.75 -13.78 33.83
N ALA A 220 5.09 -13.77 35.13
CA ALA A 220 5.70 -14.92 35.80
C ALA A 220 4.84 -16.21 35.79
N LYS A 221 3.54 -16.10 35.50
CA LYS A 221 2.61 -17.24 35.35
C LYS A 221 2.48 -17.73 33.91
N GLY A 222 3.16 -17.09 32.96
CA GLY A 222 3.08 -17.42 31.53
C GLY A 222 1.87 -16.81 30.81
N GLU A 223 1.12 -15.91 31.46
CA GLU A 223 -0.04 -15.24 30.87
C GLU A 223 0.43 -14.00 30.08
N GLU A 224 -0.15 -13.78 28.90
CA GLU A 224 0.09 -12.57 28.13
C GLU A 224 -0.45 -11.33 28.87
N VAL A 225 0.35 -10.27 28.95
CA VAL A 225 -0.01 -9.03 29.68
C VAL A 225 -0.17 -7.82 28.77
N GLU A 226 -0.09 -8.03 27.47
CA GLU A 226 -0.22 -6.98 26.46
C GLU A 226 -1.42 -7.27 25.56
N GLU A 227 -2.01 -6.20 25.05
CA GLU A 227 -3.12 -6.32 24.12
C GLU A 227 -2.63 -6.82 22.77
N THR A 228 -3.34 -7.81 22.23
CA THR A 228 -3.06 -8.39 20.92
C THR A 228 -4.29 -8.35 20.02
N ALA A 229 -4.05 -8.34 18.71
CA ALA A 229 -5.07 -8.47 17.69
C ALA A 229 -4.71 -9.60 16.71
N PRO A 230 -5.73 -10.32 16.18
CA PRO A 230 -5.50 -11.35 15.18
C PRO A 230 -5.02 -10.72 13.88
N SER A 231 -4.04 -11.37 13.25
CA SER A 231 -3.62 -11.13 11.88
C SER A 231 -3.49 -12.51 11.24
N LEU A 232 -4.54 -12.96 10.57
CA LEU A 232 -4.76 -14.38 10.20
C LEU A 232 -4.57 -15.32 11.41
N THR A 233 -3.52 -16.16 11.41
CA THR A 233 -3.21 -17.10 12.49
C THR A 233 -2.24 -16.53 13.54
N ALA A 234 -1.71 -15.32 13.33
CA ALA A 234 -0.80 -14.65 14.25
C ALA A 234 -1.57 -13.75 15.23
N ALA A 235 -1.04 -13.60 16.44
CA ALA A 235 -1.51 -12.62 17.43
C ALA A 235 -0.44 -11.54 17.58
N LEU A 236 -0.71 -10.34 17.05
CA LEU A 236 0.24 -9.24 17.04
C LEU A 236 -0.02 -8.34 18.22
N VAL A 237 1.04 -7.86 18.88
CA VAL A 237 0.92 -6.81 19.90
C VAL A 237 0.48 -5.53 19.22
N VAL A 238 -0.52 -4.85 19.77
CA VAL A 238 -1.09 -3.64 19.17
C VAL A 238 -0.96 -2.41 20.06
N LYS A 239 -0.93 -1.25 19.42
CA LYS A 239 -1.03 0.07 20.05
C LYS A 239 -2.49 0.37 20.44
N PRO A 240 -2.76 1.43 21.22
CA PRO A 240 -4.14 1.82 21.56
C PRO A 240 -5.05 2.07 20.35
N ASN A 241 -4.49 2.55 19.22
CA ASN A 241 -5.21 2.72 17.95
C ASN A 241 -5.30 1.42 17.11
N HIS A 242 -4.99 0.26 17.70
CA HIS A 242 -5.04 -1.07 17.08
C HIS A 242 -3.97 -1.39 16.03
N ALA A 243 -3.14 -0.42 15.63
CA ALA A 243 -2.02 -0.69 14.73
C ALA A 243 -0.98 -1.60 15.40
N ASN A 244 -0.27 -2.42 14.61
CA ASN A 244 0.80 -3.26 15.13
C ASN A 244 1.86 -2.42 15.90
N ALA A 245 2.38 -2.97 17.00
CA ALA A 245 3.17 -2.21 17.95
C ALA A 245 4.62 -2.01 17.54
N SER A 246 5.23 -2.98 16.86
CA SER A 246 6.65 -2.95 16.52
C SER A 246 6.95 -3.74 15.25
N GLY A 247 8.14 -3.51 14.70
CA GLY A 247 8.86 -4.47 13.87
C GLY A 247 10.10 -4.94 14.64
N THR A 248 10.66 -6.10 14.26
CA THR A 248 11.85 -6.62 14.93
C THR A 248 12.82 -7.29 13.97
N VAL A 249 14.06 -7.44 14.44
CA VAL A 249 15.09 -8.25 13.77
C VAL A 249 15.50 -9.39 14.69
N SER A 250 15.54 -10.60 14.14
CA SER A 250 16.06 -11.79 14.82
C SER A 250 17.47 -12.10 14.33
N PHE A 251 18.38 -12.34 15.26
CA PHE A 251 19.72 -12.86 15.01
C PHE A 251 19.76 -14.32 15.44
N ILE A 252 20.17 -15.23 14.55
CA ILE A 252 20.19 -16.68 14.79
C ILE A 252 21.62 -17.16 14.62
N GLU A 253 22.22 -17.68 15.69
CA GLU A 253 23.50 -18.39 15.60
C GLU A 253 23.24 -19.75 14.93
N ARG A 254 23.87 -19.99 13.77
CA ARG A 254 23.48 -21.12 12.90
C ARG A 254 23.82 -22.49 13.48
N ALA A 255 24.90 -22.61 14.25
CA ALA A 255 25.33 -23.93 14.72
C ALA A 255 24.35 -24.49 15.78
N THR A 256 24.01 -23.66 16.74
CA THR A 256 23.17 -23.96 17.92
C THR A 256 21.70 -23.66 17.70
N GLY A 257 21.36 -22.72 16.79
CA GLY A 257 20.01 -22.20 16.62
C GLY A 257 19.59 -21.18 17.68
N ALA A 258 20.51 -20.70 18.53
CA ALA A 258 20.21 -19.71 19.54
C ALA A 258 19.79 -18.38 18.90
N THR A 259 18.69 -17.78 19.40
CA THR A 259 18.13 -16.55 18.85
C THR A 259 18.23 -15.37 19.81
N THR A 260 18.49 -14.18 19.27
CA THR A 260 18.33 -12.89 19.94
C THR A 260 17.41 -12.01 19.10
N HIS A 261 16.61 -11.16 19.73
CA HIS A 261 15.67 -10.30 19.02
C HIS A 261 15.87 -8.84 19.42
N LEU A 262 15.78 -7.94 18.43
CA LEU A 262 15.94 -6.50 18.60
C LEU A 262 14.73 -5.79 18.00
N GLU A 263 14.10 -4.89 18.75
CA GLU A 263 13.04 -4.03 18.21
C GLU A 263 13.63 -2.96 17.28
N VAL A 264 12.96 -2.76 16.15
CA VAL A 264 13.26 -1.73 15.12
C VAL A 264 11.97 -0.99 14.75
N GLY A 265 12.01 -0.17 13.70
CA GLY A 265 10.79 0.44 13.16
C GLY A 265 9.78 -0.61 12.68
N ARG A 266 8.52 -0.21 12.56
CA ARG A 266 7.45 -1.10 12.09
C ARG A 266 7.64 -1.43 10.62
N HIS A 267 7.21 -2.63 10.28
CA HIS A 267 7.27 -3.22 8.95
C HIS A 267 8.68 -3.22 8.36
N PRO A 268 9.61 -4.02 8.93
CA PRO A 268 10.93 -4.18 8.38
C PRO A 268 10.88 -5.03 7.09
N THR A 269 10.84 -4.38 5.94
CA THR A 269 10.57 -4.97 4.60
C THR A 269 11.81 -5.36 3.82
N ASP A 270 12.97 -4.80 4.11
CA ASP A 270 14.21 -5.23 3.47
C ASP A 270 15.41 -5.17 4.41
N LEU A 271 16.44 -5.95 4.08
CA LEU A 271 17.63 -6.18 4.87
C LEU A 271 18.86 -6.24 3.97
N LEU A 272 19.77 -5.29 4.16
CA LEU A 272 21.11 -5.28 3.56
C LEU A 272 22.16 -5.50 4.66
N ILE A 273 23.07 -6.44 4.46
CA ILE A 273 24.20 -6.68 5.38
C ILE A 273 25.51 -6.32 4.68
N GLU A 274 26.30 -5.51 5.36
CA GLU A 274 27.65 -5.14 4.95
C GLU A 274 28.63 -5.30 6.09
N ASN A 275 29.56 -6.25 5.94
CA ASN A 275 30.53 -6.59 6.97
C ASN A 275 29.84 -6.90 8.31
N LYS A 276 29.92 -5.97 9.28
CA LYS A 276 29.37 -6.07 10.64
C LYS A 276 28.16 -5.17 10.86
N THR A 277 27.64 -4.55 9.80
CA THR A 277 26.50 -3.62 9.86
C THR A 277 25.35 -4.20 9.06
N ALA A 278 24.14 -4.10 9.60
CA ALA A 278 22.92 -4.37 8.85
C ALA A 278 22.08 -3.10 8.74
N PHE A 279 21.43 -2.92 7.60
CA PHE A 279 20.49 -1.83 7.32
C PHE A 279 19.12 -2.44 7.08
N VAL A 280 18.10 -1.88 7.72
CA VAL A 280 16.74 -2.40 7.67
C VAL A 280 15.78 -1.29 7.30
N ALA A 281 15.07 -1.44 6.18
CA ALA A 281 14.04 -0.50 5.76
C ALA A 281 12.75 -0.77 6.57
N ASN A 282 12.24 0.24 7.25
CA ASN A 282 11.03 0.15 8.07
C ASN A 282 9.90 0.97 7.41
N SER A 283 9.15 0.31 6.52
CA SER A 283 8.19 0.95 5.61
C SER A 283 7.04 1.67 6.35
N ALA A 284 6.55 1.12 7.47
CA ALA A 284 5.47 1.74 8.25
C ALA A 284 5.97 2.69 9.34
N SER A 285 7.25 3.07 9.32
CA SER A 285 7.86 4.02 10.24
C SER A 285 8.71 5.09 9.54
N ASP A 286 8.78 5.08 8.20
CA ASP A 286 9.59 6.02 7.40
C ASP A 286 11.03 6.17 7.91
N THR A 287 11.65 5.05 8.24
CA THR A 287 13.02 5.02 8.77
C THR A 287 13.84 3.86 8.23
N ILE A 288 15.15 3.96 8.38
CA ILE A 288 16.11 2.87 8.22
C ILE A 288 16.81 2.63 9.56
N SER A 289 16.79 1.40 10.06
CA SER A 289 17.55 1.01 11.24
C SER A 289 18.94 0.51 10.85
N VAL A 290 19.97 1.03 11.50
CA VAL A 290 21.38 0.63 11.33
C VAL A 290 21.80 -0.20 12.52
N LEU A 291 22.18 -1.45 12.32
CA LEU A 291 22.42 -2.44 13.37
C LEU A 291 23.88 -2.90 13.41
N ASP A 292 24.37 -3.29 14.58
CA ASP A 292 25.60 -4.04 14.77
C ASP A 292 25.29 -5.54 14.78
N VAL A 293 25.80 -6.27 13.77
CA VAL A 293 25.51 -7.69 13.60
C VAL A 293 26.27 -8.56 14.61
N GLU A 294 27.39 -8.10 15.16
CA GLU A 294 28.14 -8.87 16.17
C GLU A 294 27.58 -8.64 17.58
N ARG A 295 27.18 -7.40 17.87
CA ARG A 295 26.65 -7.02 19.19
C ARG A 295 25.14 -7.24 19.31
N HIS A 296 24.44 -7.45 18.20
CA HIS A 296 22.97 -7.50 18.13
C HIS A 296 22.30 -6.23 18.67
N THR A 297 22.88 -5.06 18.38
CA THR A 297 22.41 -3.76 18.90
C THR A 297 22.03 -2.77 17.78
N LEU A 298 21.10 -1.87 18.07
CA LEU A 298 20.80 -0.71 17.23
C LEU A 298 21.92 0.32 17.38
N LYS A 299 22.54 0.73 16.27
CA LYS A 299 23.53 1.81 16.23
C LYS A 299 22.87 3.17 16.08
N ARG A 300 21.99 3.32 15.09
CA ARG A 300 21.21 4.53 14.82
C ARG A 300 19.97 4.24 13.99
N THR A 301 19.06 5.20 13.94
CA THR A 301 17.89 5.20 13.07
C THR A 301 17.95 6.43 12.18
N ILE A 302 17.86 6.24 10.87
CA ILE A 302 17.86 7.30 9.85
C ILE A 302 16.40 7.56 9.46
N SER A 303 15.95 8.81 9.50
CA SER A 303 14.64 9.18 8.93
C SER A 303 14.78 9.35 7.42
N VAL A 304 13.77 8.91 6.67
CA VAL A 304 13.74 9.11 5.21
C VAL A 304 12.80 10.23 4.77
N HIS A 305 12.27 11.03 5.70
CA HIS A 305 11.42 12.15 5.35
C HIS A 305 12.20 13.18 4.51
N PRO A 306 11.59 13.75 3.46
CA PRO A 306 12.17 14.88 2.73
C PRO A 306 12.54 16.03 3.68
N ASP A 307 13.68 16.69 3.43
CA ASP A 307 14.19 17.77 4.27
C ASP A 307 13.13 18.89 4.49
N ARG A 308 13.10 19.45 5.69
CA ARG A 308 12.30 20.61 6.08
C ARG A 308 12.54 21.84 5.19
N SER A 309 13.71 21.94 4.53
CA SER A 309 13.98 23.00 3.56
C SER A 309 13.20 22.85 2.25
N VAL A 310 12.78 21.62 1.92
CA VAL A 310 12.04 21.26 0.70
C VAL A 310 10.53 21.30 0.95
N LEU A 311 10.10 21.00 2.17
CA LEU A 311 8.70 21.02 2.56
C LEU A 311 8.28 22.41 3.08
N PRO A 312 7.08 22.89 2.74
CA PRO A 312 6.40 23.94 3.51
C PRO A 312 6.61 23.79 5.02
N GLN A 313 6.69 24.89 5.77
CA GLN A 313 6.57 24.85 7.24
C GLN A 313 5.14 24.48 7.64
N ASN A 314 4.73 23.27 7.32
CA ASN A 314 3.47 22.66 7.68
C ASN A 314 3.76 21.66 8.80
N PRO A 315 3.10 21.77 9.97
CA PRO A 315 3.27 20.83 11.08
C PRO A 315 2.84 19.39 10.76
N LEU A 316 2.22 19.14 9.61
CA LEU A 316 2.09 17.81 9.01
C LEU A 316 3.41 17.44 8.32
N GLN A 317 4.45 17.10 9.11
CA GLN A 317 5.58 16.33 8.58
C GLN A 317 4.97 15.10 7.87
N ARG A 318 5.15 15.02 6.55
CA ARG A 318 4.43 14.06 5.71
C ARG A 318 4.98 12.66 5.96
N PHE A 319 4.27 11.90 6.80
CA PHE A 319 4.40 10.45 6.88
C PHE A 319 3.84 9.83 5.59
N GLY A 320 4.47 8.77 5.10
CA GLY A 320 4.10 8.10 3.85
C GLY A 320 5.21 8.03 2.81
N SER A 321 6.49 8.23 3.17
CA SER A 321 7.60 7.97 2.23
C SER A 321 7.74 6.47 1.93
N ILE A 322 7.52 5.62 2.93
CA ILE A 322 7.45 4.15 2.84
C ILE A 322 8.74 3.57 2.22
N PRO A 323 9.87 3.52 2.96
CA PRO A 323 11.08 2.89 2.45
C PRO A 323 10.87 1.37 2.31
N THR A 324 11.02 0.83 1.10
CA THR A 324 10.64 -0.56 0.76
C THR A 324 11.81 -1.50 0.49
N ALA A 325 12.91 -1.01 -0.07
CA ALA A 325 14.07 -1.82 -0.42
C ALA A 325 15.38 -1.03 -0.44
N LEU A 326 16.49 -1.74 -0.25
CA LEU A 326 17.83 -1.23 -0.03
C LEU A 326 18.84 -1.87 -1.00
N ALA A 327 19.73 -1.08 -1.58
CA ALA A 327 20.92 -1.57 -2.25
C ALA A 327 22.14 -0.73 -1.87
N ARG A 328 23.33 -1.33 -1.95
CA ARG A 328 24.57 -0.59 -1.70
C ARG A 328 24.96 0.26 -2.91
N TYR A 329 25.46 1.48 -2.65
CA TYR A 329 26.11 2.30 -3.67
C TYR A 329 27.25 3.17 -3.09
N GLY A 330 28.52 2.84 -3.38
CA GLY A 330 29.66 3.71 -3.03
C GLY A 330 29.88 3.92 -1.52
N ASN A 331 29.54 5.08 -0.95
CA ASN A 331 29.42 5.34 0.51
C ASN A 331 27.97 5.68 0.93
N ALA A 332 27.01 5.37 0.08
CA ALA A 332 25.59 5.58 0.29
C ALA A 332 24.76 4.28 0.19
N LEU A 333 23.50 4.37 0.59
CA LEU A 333 22.45 3.43 0.26
C LEU A 333 21.58 3.98 -0.86
N LEU A 334 21.20 3.11 -1.78
CA LEU A 334 20.04 3.34 -2.63
C LEU A 334 18.82 2.83 -1.89
N VAL A 335 17.77 3.65 -1.80
CA VAL A 335 16.55 3.33 -1.05
C VAL A 335 15.34 3.66 -1.88
N THR A 336 14.46 2.69 -2.08
CA THR A 336 13.18 2.89 -2.76
C THR A 336 12.14 3.42 -1.78
N HIS A 337 11.33 4.39 -2.22
CA HIS A 337 10.27 5.02 -1.44
C HIS A 337 8.94 4.81 -2.15
N GLY A 338 8.14 3.87 -1.64
CA GLY A 338 6.88 3.44 -2.23
C GLY A 338 5.89 4.59 -2.43
N GLY A 339 5.69 5.41 -1.39
CA GLY A 339 4.73 6.51 -1.43
C GLY A 339 5.21 7.74 -2.20
N ASP A 340 6.51 7.86 -2.42
CA ASP A 340 7.13 9.02 -3.10
C ASP A 340 7.47 8.77 -4.58
N ASN A 341 7.32 7.53 -5.06
CA ASN A 341 7.73 7.11 -6.41
C ASN A 341 9.18 7.50 -6.73
N ALA A 342 10.06 7.27 -5.76
CA ALA A 342 11.42 7.77 -5.80
C ALA A 342 12.46 6.73 -5.37
N LEU A 343 13.67 6.89 -5.87
CA LEU A 343 14.89 6.24 -5.41
C LEU A 343 15.78 7.29 -4.76
N SER A 344 16.07 7.19 -3.47
CA SER A 344 16.99 8.09 -2.80
C SER A 344 18.42 7.54 -2.74
N GLU A 345 19.39 8.44 -2.73
CA GLU A 345 20.77 8.16 -2.36
C GLU A 345 21.04 8.74 -0.97
N ILE A 346 21.24 7.86 0.02
CA ILE A 346 21.43 8.21 1.43
C ILE A 346 22.89 7.97 1.82
N ALA A 347 23.65 9.04 2.03
CA ALA A 347 25.02 8.94 2.52
C ALA A 347 25.07 8.22 3.88
N LEU A 348 26.05 7.32 4.05
CA LEU A 348 26.23 6.54 5.28
C LEU A 348 27.20 7.19 6.26
N ASP A 349 27.69 8.38 5.92
CA ASP A 349 28.55 9.22 6.71
C ASP A 349 27.96 9.47 8.12
N ASP A 350 28.82 9.79 9.09
CA ASP A 350 28.40 10.06 10.47
C ASP A 350 27.66 11.41 10.62
N ASP A 351 27.64 12.23 9.55
CA ASP A 351 26.93 13.50 9.53
C ASP A 351 25.44 13.29 9.23
N ALA A 352 24.62 13.41 10.27
CA ALA A 352 23.17 13.18 10.23
C ALA A 352 22.39 14.23 9.40
N ASP A 353 23.06 15.29 8.93
CA ASP A 353 22.43 16.43 8.26
C ASP A 353 22.66 16.46 6.73
N SER A 354 23.19 15.39 6.13
CA SER A 354 23.29 15.31 4.66
C SER A 354 21.90 15.28 4.02
N PRO A 355 21.58 16.20 3.09
CA PRO A 355 20.26 16.25 2.47
C PRO A 355 20.01 15.00 1.64
N LEU A 356 18.82 14.40 1.79
CA LEU A 356 18.37 13.31 0.95
C LEU A 356 18.24 13.81 -0.50
N THR A 357 18.81 13.06 -1.44
CA THR A 357 18.59 13.28 -2.86
C THR A 357 17.75 12.17 -3.44
N PHE A 358 16.93 12.49 -4.44
CA PHE A 358 15.94 11.58 -5.01
C PHE A 358 16.05 11.52 -6.54
N ARG A 359 15.68 10.38 -7.10
CA ARG A 359 15.54 10.13 -8.54
C ARG A 359 14.16 9.57 -8.81
N PRO A 360 13.44 10.04 -9.84
CA PRO A 360 12.08 9.56 -10.12
C PRO A 360 12.11 8.14 -10.65
N VAL A 361 11.14 7.33 -10.21
CA VAL A 361 10.91 5.96 -10.68
C VAL A 361 9.40 5.73 -10.90
N GLY A 362 9.01 4.49 -11.21
CA GLY A 362 7.61 4.12 -11.45
C GLY A 362 6.74 4.16 -10.19
N TYR A 363 5.44 3.89 -10.36
CA TYR A 363 4.49 3.93 -9.24
C TYR A 363 4.75 2.78 -8.25
N PHE A 364 4.99 3.15 -6.99
CA PHE A 364 5.22 2.27 -5.85
C PHE A 364 6.41 1.31 -6.07
N PRO A 365 7.66 1.81 -6.04
CA PRO A 365 8.85 0.97 -6.11
C PRO A 365 8.92 0.04 -4.90
N ILE A 366 9.35 -1.21 -5.11
CA ILE A 366 9.40 -2.25 -4.06
C ILE A 366 10.72 -3.02 -3.99
N ALA A 367 11.57 -2.92 -5.01
CA ALA A 367 12.86 -3.59 -5.04
C ALA A 367 13.87 -2.82 -5.89
N VAL A 368 15.15 -2.93 -5.54
CA VAL A 368 16.27 -2.28 -6.25
C VAL A 368 17.48 -3.19 -6.34
N ALA A 369 18.15 -3.21 -7.50
CA ALA A 369 19.49 -3.77 -7.67
C ALA A 369 20.43 -2.80 -8.38
N LEU A 370 21.66 -2.69 -7.89
CA LEU A 370 22.74 -2.00 -8.57
C LEU A 370 23.30 -2.90 -9.68
N ALA A 371 23.32 -2.41 -10.92
CA ALA A 371 23.93 -3.09 -12.05
C ALA A 371 25.44 -3.30 -11.85
N HIS A 372 26.04 -4.26 -12.55
CA HIS A 372 27.47 -4.57 -12.42
C HIS A 372 28.36 -3.43 -12.94
N ASP A 373 27.84 -2.57 -13.82
CA ASP A 373 28.51 -1.35 -14.27
C ASP A 373 28.73 -0.29 -13.16
N GLY A 374 28.06 -0.45 -12.01
CA GLY A 374 28.10 0.46 -10.86
C GLY A 374 27.53 1.86 -11.12
N LYS A 375 26.81 2.04 -12.23
CA LYS A 375 26.30 3.33 -12.74
C LYS A 375 24.80 3.29 -12.99
N THR A 376 24.21 2.11 -13.06
CA THR A 376 22.80 1.89 -13.35
C THR A 376 22.13 1.20 -12.18
N ALA A 377 20.91 1.61 -11.82
CA ALA A 377 20.06 0.86 -10.89
C ALA A 377 18.80 0.37 -11.59
N PHE A 378 18.47 -0.91 -11.37
CA PHE A 378 17.21 -1.53 -11.74
C PHE A 378 16.23 -1.36 -10.58
N VAL A 379 15.12 -0.64 -10.78
CA VAL A 379 14.10 -0.40 -9.75
C VAL A 379 12.76 -0.97 -10.20
N LEU A 380 12.26 -1.97 -9.48
CA LEU A 380 11.00 -2.64 -9.76
C LEU A 380 9.85 -1.90 -9.07
N ASN A 381 8.80 -1.60 -9.83
CA ASN A 381 7.65 -0.81 -9.41
C ASN A 381 6.40 -1.67 -9.49
N THR A 382 5.78 -1.95 -8.35
CA THR A 382 4.69 -2.94 -8.28
C THR A 382 3.41 -2.43 -8.90
N LYS A 383 3.11 -1.13 -8.74
CA LYS A 383 1.97 -0.47 -9.38
C LYS A 383 2.30 0.12 -10.75
N GLY A 384 3.58 0.29 -11.08
CA GLY A 384 4.09 0.66 -12.41
C GLY A 384 3.43 1.89 -13.01
N ASN A 385 2.51 1.69 -13.97
CA ASN A 385 1.75 2.77 -14.64
C ASN A 385 0.27 2.82 -14.17
N GLY A 386 -0.10 2.05 -13.16
CA GLY A 386 -1.47 1.89 -12.66
C GLY A 386 -2.26 0.80 -13.40
N SER A 387 -3.59 0.85 -13.28
CA SER A 387 -4.51 -0.10 -13.92
C SER A 387 -4.79 0.27 -15.37
N VAL A 388 -3.75 0.23 -16.21
CA VAL A 388 -3.78 0.76 -17.58
C VAL A 388 -3.46 -0.28 -18.67
N ARG A 389 -3.25 -1.56 -18.31
CA ARG A 389 -2.86 -2.63 -19.25
C ARG A 389 -3.73 -2.69 -20.50
N ASN A 390 -5.04 -2.60 -20.34
CA ASN A 390 -5.99 -2.63 -21.46
C ASN A 390 -6.21 -1.25 -22.09
N THR A 391 -6.28 -0.19 -21.29
CA THR A 391 -6.65 1.16 -21.76
C THR A 391 -5.58 1.77 -22.65
N VAL A 392 -4.29 1.51 -22.41
CA VAL A 392 -3.21 1.94 -23.33
C VAL A 392 -3.28 1.28 -24.70
N ASN A 393 -3.99 0.16 -24.81
CA ASN A 393 -4.24 -0.56 -26.06
C ASN A 393 -5.61 -0.20 -26.69
N GLY A 394 -6.26 0.86 -26.20
CA GLY A 394 -7.56 1.30 -26.69
C GLY A 394 -8.72 0.37 -26.33
N LYS A 395 -8.53 -0.52 -25.35
CA LYS A 395 -9.56 -1.44 -24.86
C LYS A 395 -10.12 -0.95 -23.52
N PRO A 396 -11.42 -1.18 -23.23
CA PRO A 396 -11.96 -0.95 -21.89
C PRO A 396 -11.14 -1.70 -20.84
N GLY A 397 -11.00 -1.11 -19.66
CA GLY A 397 -10.30 -1.73 -18.55
C GLY A 397 -11.10 -1.70 -17.25
N ASN A 398 -10.56 -2.33 -16.22
CA ASN A 398 -11.10 -2.35 -14.86
C ASN A 398 -9.97 -2.17 -13.82
N ALA A 399 -10.34 -2.12 -12.54
CA ALA A 399 -9.42 -1.90 -11.43
C ALA A 399 -8.27 -2.93 -11.35
N HIS A 400 -8.44 -4.15 -11.89
CA HIS A 400 -7.45 -5.23 -11.89
C HIS A 400 -6.54 -5.27 -13.13
N ASP A 401 -6.63 -4.29 -14.04
CA ASP A 401 -5.81 -4.23 -15.25
C ASP A 401 -4.40 -3.68 -15.00
N PHE A 402 -3.71 -4.27 -14.03
CA PHE A 402 -2.41 -3.82 -13.54
C PHE A 402 -1.30 -3.91 -14.57
N GLN A 403 -0.45 -2.88 -14.56
CA GLN A 403 0.79 -2.83 -15.30
C GLN A 403 1.94 -2.41 -14.37
N GLY A 404 2.77 -3.37 -13.96
CA GLY A 404 4.04 -3.12 -13.28
C GLY A 404 5.09 -2.58 -14.23
N SER A 405 6.22 -2.11 -13.68
CA SER A 405 7.32 -1.62 -14.51
C SER A 405 8.69 -1.77 -13.86
N LEU A 406 9.73 -1.80 -14.70
CA LEU A 406 11.13 -1.76 -14.33
C LEU A 406 11.73 -0.42 -14.77
N SER A 407 12.09 0.42 -13.81
CA SER A 407 12.80 1.69 -14.05
C SER A 407 14.29 1.43 -14.18
N ILE A 408 14.90 1.98 -15.24
CA ILE A 408 16.35 1.94 -15.48
C ILE A 408 16.92 3.30 -15.10
N VAL A 409 17.57 3.39 -13.95
CA VAL A 409 17.99 4.68 -13.36
C VAL A 409 19.48 4.92 -13.60
N ASP A 410 19.82 6.01 -14.29
CA ASP A 410 21.21 6.49 -14.44
C ASP A 410 21.66 7.21 -13.17
N LEU A 411 22.55 6.57 -12.40
CA LEU A 411 23.09 7.10 -11.15
C LEU A 411 24.13 8.21 -11.35
N LYS A 412 24.61 8.45 -12.58
CA LYS A 412 25.49 9.58 -12.90
C LYS A 412 24.72 10.88 -13.11
N SER A 413 23.40 10.81 -13.28
CA SER A 413 22.59 12.01 -13.51
C SER A 413 22.64 12.93 -12.29
N ASP A 414 22.52 14.24 -12.52
CA ASP A 414 22.59 15.26 -11.47
C ASP A 414 21.50 15.02 -10.40
N PRO A 415 21.88 14.65 -9.16
CA PRO A 415 20.93 14.28 -8.12
C PRO A 415 20.06 15.47 -7.68
N VAL A 416 20.54 16.71 -7.81
CA VAL A 416 19.76 17.90 -7.46
C VAL A 416 18.64 18.12 -8.46
N LYS A 417 18.94 18.06 -9.76
CA LYS A 417 17.92 18.17 -10.81
C LYS A 417 16.92 17.02 -10.79
N ALA A 418 17.38 15.81 -10.48
CA ALA A 418 16.50 14.66 -10.32
C ALA A 418 15.56 14.84 -9.12
N THR A 419 16.06 15.39 -8.02
CA THR A 419 15.25 15.70 -6.83
C THR A 419 14.17 16.73 -7.14
N GLU A 420 14.48 17.78 -7.90
CA GLU A 420 13.50 18.78 -8.34
C GLU A 420 12.36 18.17 -9.16
N ARG A 421 12.65 17.15 -9.99
CA ARG A 421 11.60 16.40 -10.72
C ARG A 421 10.71 15.61 -9.77
N VAL A 422 11.28 14.92 -8.79
CA VAL A 422 10.51 14.18 -7.77
C VAL A 422 9.60 15.12 -6.99
N ILE A 423 10.10 16.30 -6.57
CA ILE A 423 9.33 17.33 -5.88
C ILE A 423 8.15 17.79 -6.74
N ALA A 424 8.36 18.03 -8.04
CA ALA A 424 7.33 18.46 -8.96
C ALA A 424 6.28 17.38 -9.22
N ASN A 425 6.72 16.14 -9.45
CA ASN A 425 5.86 14.97 -9.71
C ASN A 425 4.95 14.62 -8.53
N ASN A 426 5.38 14.94 -7.30
CA ASN A 426 4.65 14.67 -6.07
C ASN A 426 4.01 15.90 -5.42
N HIS A 427 4.09 17.07 -6.06
CA HIS A 427 3.54 18.33 -5.53
C HIS A 427 4.01 18.68 -4.10
N TRP A 428 5.26 18.36 -3.74
CA TRP A 428 5.75 18.52 -2.35
C TRP A 428 5.79 19.97 -1.86
N ARG A 429 6.05 20.92 -2.77
CA ARG A 429 6.07 22.37 -2.47
C ARG A 429 4.69 23.03 -2.53
N GLN A 430 3.64 22.29 -2.83
CA GLN A 430 2.30 22.85 -2.84
C GLN A 430 1.86 23.15 -1.41
N GLU A 431 1.67 24.44 -1.13
CA GLU A 431 1.19 24.92 0.16
C GLU A 431 -0.30 24.61 0.31
N VAL A 432 -0.66 23.83 1.33
CA VAL A 432 -2.08 23.51 1.60
C VAL A 432 -2.89 24.80 1.86
N SER A 433 -2.27 25.84 2.40
CA SER A 433 -2.92 27.15 2.60
C SER A 433 -3.37 27.81 1.29
N GLN A 434 -2.67 27.55 0.17
CA GLN A 434 -3.03 28.04 -1.16
C GLN A 434 -4.21 27.25 -1.76
N LEU A 435 -4.47 26.04 -1.25
CA LEU A 435 -5.57 25.17 -1.66
C LEU A 435 -6.84 25.34 -0.80
N LYS A 436 -6.78 26.13 0.28
CA LYS A 436 -7.96 26.39 1.13
C LYS A 436 -8.76 27.54 0.52
N PRO A 437 -9.89 27.29 -0.16
CA PRO A 437 -10.79 28.37 -0.54
C PRO A 437 -11.29 29.11 0.70
N ASP A 438 -11.74 30.35 0.54
CA ASP A 438 -12.23 31.19 1.65
C ASP A 438 -13.63 30.75 2.14
N LEU A 439 -13.74 29.50 2.57
CA LEU A 439 -14.99 28.87 3.02
C LEU A 439 -15.07 28.81 4.54
N ALA A 440 -16.31 28.84 5.06
CA ALA A 440 -16.58 28.73 6.49
C ALA A 440 -15.97 27.46 7.13
N VAL A 441 -15.87 26.37 6.35
CA VAL A 441 -15.21 25.11 6.75
C VAL A 441 -13.77 25.35 7.21
N TYR A 442 -13.00 26.17 6.50
CA TYR A 442 -11.59 26.43 6.82
C TYR A 442 -11.40 27.48 7.92
N LYS A 443 -12.47 28.16 8.36
CA LYS A 443 -12.48 29.17 9.43
C LYS A 443 -12.89 28.59 10.80
N GLY A 444 -12.98 27.27 10.93
CA GLY A 444 -13.36 26.61 12.19
C GLY A 444 -14.82 26.83 12.60
N LYS A 445 -15.69 27.18 11.65
CA LYS A 445 -17.13 27.38 11.91
C LYS A 445 -17.94 26.07 11.89
N ILE A 446 -17.35 24.96 11.47
CA ILE A 446 -18.00 23.65 11.48
C ILE A 446 -17.88 23.03 12.87
N LYS A 447 -19.04 22.70 13.45
CA LYS A 447 -19.14 22.00 14.74
C LYS A 447 -19.28 20.48 14.60
N HIS A 448 -19.91 20.04 13.51
CA HIS A 448 -20.28 18.65 13.25
C HIS A 448 -19.95 18.29 11.81
N VAL A 449 -19.33 17.13 11.62
CA VAL A 449 -19.05 16.52 10.31
C VAL A 449 -19.74 15.17 10.29
N LEU A 450 -20.59 14.94 9.27
CA LEU A 450 -21.02 13.61 8.88
C LEU A 450 -20.22 13.21 7.64
N TYR A 451 -19.37 12.20 7.78
CA TYR A 451 -18.61 11.64 6.68
C TYR A 451 -19.28 10.35 6.22
N ILE A 452 -19.79 10.35 4.98
CA ILE A 452 -20.49 9.21 4.39
C ILE A 452 -19.54 8.52 3.41
N ILE A 453 -19.29 7.23 3.66
CA ILE A 453 -18.44 6.36 2.85
C ILE A 453 -19.37 5.45 2.01
N LYS A 454 -19.07 5.41 0.71
CA LYS A 454 -19.69 4.56 -0.30
C LYS A 454 -18.59 4.00 -1.20
N GLU A 455 -18.78 2.79 -1.69
CA GLU A 455 -17.77 2.03 -2.44
C GLU A 455 -18.45 1.15 -3.50
N ASN A 456 -17.83 0.45 -4.43
CA ASN A 456 -16.51 0.54 -5.02
C ASN A 456 -16.71 1.18 -6.40
N ARG A 457 -17.00 2.49 -6.45
CA ARG A 457 -17.37 3.19 -7.68
C ARG A 457 -16.39 4.31 -7.99
N THR A 458 -16.06 4.44 -9.27
CA THR A 458 -15.28 5.60 -9.73
C THR A 458 -16.16 6.83 -9.87
N TYR A 459 -15.55 8.03 -9.88
CA TYR A 459 -16.27 9.28 -10.10
C TYR A 459 -17.10 9.22 -11.39
N ASP A 460 -16.47 8.86 -12.51
CA ASP A 460 -17.12 8.85 -13.81
C ASP A 460 -18.24 7.80 -13.91
N GLU A 461 -18.09 6.65 -13.25
CA GLU A 461 -19.12 5.61 -13.25
C GLU A 461 -20.46 6.10 -12.67
N VAL A 462 -20.40 7.00 -11.68
CA VAL A 462 -21.57 7.58 -11.02
C VAL A 462 -21.97 8.92 -11.64
N PHE A 463 -21.03 9.87 -11.74
CA PHE A 463 -21.28 11.28 -12.07
C PHE A 463 -20.78 11.69 -13.46
N GLY A 464 -20.34 10.75 -14.30
CA GLY A 464 -19.85 11.07 -15.65
C GLY A 464 -20.89 11.76 -16.54
N ASP A 465 -22.18 11.63 -16.23
CA ASP A 465 -23.31 12.29 -16.89
C ASP A 465 -23.69 13.66 -16.28
N MET A 466 -22.99 14.14 -15.23
CA MET A 466 -23.20 15.47 -14.66
C MET A 466 -22.37 16.54 -15.37
N PRO A 467 -22.98 17.43 -16.20
CA PRO A 467 -22.25 18.47 -16.91
C PRO A 467 -21.64 19.55 -15.99
N GLU A 468 -22.05 19.60 -14.72
CA GLU A 468 -21.52 20.51 -13.71
C GLU A 468 -20.10 20.16 -13.24
N GLY A 469 -19.64 18.92 -13.47
CA GLY A 469 -18.30 18.45 -13.07
C GLY A 469 -17.44 18.02 -14.25
N ASN A 470 -16.18 17.71 -13.98
CA ASN A 470 -15.23 17.17 -14.95
C ASN A 470 -15.39 15.65 -15.17
N GLY A 471 -16.57 15.23 -15.63
CA GLY A 471 -16.88 13.84 -15.93
C GLY A 471 -16.79 13.49 -17.42
N ASP A 472 -16.50 12.22 -17.74
CA ASP A 472 -16.65 11.67 -19.10
C ASP A 472 -17.95 10.85 -19.22
N PRO A 473 -18.97 11.34 -19.94
CA PRO A 473 -20.23 10.61 -20.12
C PRO A 473 -20.08 9.23 -20.76
N LYS A 474 -18.95 8.94 -21.44
CA LYS A 474 -18.69 7.62 -22.03
C LYS A 474 -18.29 6.58 -20.98
N LEU A 475 -17.85 7.02 -19.81
CA LEU A 475 -17.47 6.18 -18.68
C LEU A 475 -18.60 6.05 -17.64
N CYS A 476 -19.70 6.78 -17.83
CA CYS A 476 -20.88 6.72 -16.96
C CYS A 476 -21.62 5.38 -17.15
N GLY A 477 -21.54 4.53 -16.12
CA GLY A 477 -22.16 3.21 -16.10
C GLY A 477 -23.50 3.16 -15.38
N LEU A 478 -23.65 3.94 -14.29
CA LEU A 478 -24.85 3.97 -13.47
C LEU A 478 -25.72 5.20 -13.79
N GLY A 479 -25.12 6.39 -13.74
CA GLY A 479 -25.76 7.67 -14.03
C GLY A 479 -26.97 8.00 -13.15
N GLU A 480 -27.66 9.09 -13.48
CA GLU A 480 -28.73 9.64 -12.65
C GLU A 480 -29.93 8.70 -12.49
N THR A 481 -30.21 7.88 -13.50
CA THR A 481 -31.36 6.95 -13.46
C THR A 481 -31.19 5.91 -12.36
N VAL A 482 -29.96 5.45 -12.12
CA VAL A 482 -29.65 4.45 -11.08
C VAL A 482 -29.24 5.11 -9.77
N THR A 483 -28.65 6.32 -9.82
CA THR A 483 -28.12 7.02 -8.65
C THR A 483 -28.76 8.40 -8.40
N PRO A 484 -30.11 8.52 -8.40
CA PRO A 484 -30.79 9.82 -8.39
C PRO A 484 -30.50 10.62 -7.10
N ASN A 485 -30.35 9.94 -5.96
CA ASN A 485 -30.02 10.59 -4.70
C ASN A 485 -28.61 11.20 -4.70
N HIS A 486 -27.63 10.54 -5.33
CA HIS A 486 -26.27 11.07 -5.45
C HIS A 486 -26.26 12.33 -6.30
N HIS A 487 -26.97 12.30 -7.43
CA HIS A 487 -27.12 13.44 -8.32
C HIS A 487 -27.83 14.61 -7.65
N ALA A 488 -28.91 14.34 -6.91
CA ALA A 488 -29.61 15.36 -6.13
C ALA A 488 -28.70 16.01 -5.08
N LEU A 489 -27.92 15.22 -4.34
CA LEU A 489 -26.96 15.73 -3.36
C LEU A 489 -25.86 16.57 -4.03
N ALA A 490 -25.30 16.11 -5.14
CA ALA A 490 -24.29 16.84 -5.91
C ALA A 490 -24.79 18.21 -6.38
N ARG A 491 -26.03 18.28 -6.90
CA ARG A 491 -26.65 19.54 -7.34
C ARG A 491 -27.03 20.46 -6.19
N GLN A 492 -27.50 19.90 -5.07
CA GLN A 492 -27.93 20.69 -3.91
C GLN A 492 -26.74 21.29 -3.16
N PHE A 493 -25.63 20.55 -3.08
CA PHE A 493 -24.44 20.94 -2.33
C PHE A 493 -23.29 21.29 -3.27
N THR A 494 -22.17 20.59 -3.17
CA THR A 494 -20.98 20.82 -3.97
C THR A 494 -20.56 19.50 -4.56
N LEU A 495 -20.50 19.44 -5.89
CA LEU A 495 -19.86 18.38 -6.62
C LEU A 495 -18.35 18.60 -6.58
N PHE A 496 -17.62 17.70 -5.91
CA PHE A 496 -16.17 17.66 -5.97
C PHE A 496 -15.77 16.66 -7.06
N ASP A 497 -14.93 17.10 -7.99
CA ASP A 497 -14.33 16.29 -9.04
C ASP A 497 -12.80 16.26 -8.88
N ASN A 498 -12.11 15.52 -9.76
CA ASN A 498 -10.65 15.41 -9.77
C ASN A 498 -10.07 15.01 -8.39
N GLY A 499 -10.77 14.12 -7.69
CA GLY A 499 -10.29 13.47 -6.47
C GLY A 499 -9.36 12.30 -6.81
N TYR A 500 -8.20 12.26 -6.14
CA TYR A 500 -7.17 11.25 -6.35
C TYR A 500 -6.95 10.44 -5.07
N VAL A 501 -6.85 9.12 -5.18
CA VAL A 501 -6.76 8.13 -4.11
C VAL A 501 -5.76 7.02 -4.46
N SER A 502 -4.99 6.54 -3.48
CA SER A 502 -4.09 5.39 -3.69
C SER A 502 -4.84 4.05 -3.81
N GLY A 503 -6.09 4.00 -3.33
CA GLY A 503 -6.93 2.82 -3.28
C GLY A 503 -7.31 2.27 -4.67
N THR A 504 -7.22 0.95 -4.81
CA THR A 504 -7.58 0.18 -6.01
C THR A 504 -8.69 -0.85 -5.76
N ASN A 505 -9.02 -1.15 -4.49
CA ASN A 505 -10.24 -1.85 -4.05
C ASN A 505 -10.72 -1.35 -2.67
N SER A 506 -11.73 -2.02 -2.10
CA SER A 506 -12.20 -1.80 -0.72
C SER A 506 -11.08 -1.84 0.32
N ALA A 507 -10.22 -2.86 0.27
CA ALA A 507 -9.23 -3.09 1.33
C ALA A 507 -8.27 -1.90 1.52
N ASP A 508 -7.71 -1.36 0.43
CA ASP A 508 -6.86 -0.17 0.50
C ASP A 508 -7.68 1.14 0.45
N GLY A 509 -8.89 1.13 -0.10
CA GLY A 509 -9.81 2.26 -0.17
C GLY A 509 -10.39 2.71 1.18
N HIS A 510 -10.85 1.77 2.02
CA HIS A 510 -11.31 2.06 3.38
C HIS A 510 -10.17 2.61 4.24
N ALA A 511 -8.99 2.00 4.17
CA ALA A 511 -7.81 2.51 4.84
C ALA A 511 -7.45 3.93 4.36
N TRP A 512 -7.45 4.19 3.05
CA TRP A 512 -7.16 5.54 2.56
C TRP A 512 -8.23 6.56 2.98
N SER A 513 -9.52 6.23 2.88
CA SER A 513 -10.61 7.15 3.21
C SER A 513 -10.62 7.57 4.68
N THR A 514 -10.13 6.70 5.55
CA THR A 514 -10.13 6.92 7.01
C THR A 514 -8.78 7.32 7.58
N GLN A 515 -7.66 6.94 6.94
CA GLN A 515 -6.29 7.14 7.42
C GLN A 515 -5.45 8.05 6.51
N SER A 516 -5.95 8.39 5.32
CA SER A 516 -5.25 9.12 4.25
C SER A 516 -3.98 8.42 3.73
N LEU A 517 -3.85 7.11 3.99
CA LEU A 517 -2.69 6.31 3.61
C LEU A 517 -3.10 4.84 3.41
N ALA A 518 -2.65 4.24 2.30
CA ALA A 518 -2.48 2.79 2.20
C ALA A 518 -1.00 2.48 2.49
N ASN A 519 -0.71 1.70 3.53
CA ASN A 519 0.67 1.36 3.89
C ASN A 519 1.22 0.25 2.98
N ASP A 520 2.48 -0.11 3.16
CA ASP A 520 3.13 -1.17 2.38
C ASP A 520 2.38 -2.51 2.44
N TYR A 521 1.79 -2.88 3.58
CA TYR A 521 1.02 -4.13 3.70
C TYR A 521 -0.16 -4.16 2.72
N LEU A 522 -0.93 -3.07 2.67
CA LEU A 522 -2.06 -2.91 1.76
C LEU A 522 -1.61 -2.77 0.30
N GLU A 523 -0.45 -2.17 0.06
CA GLU A 523 0.06 -1.96 -1.29
C GLU A 523 0.57 -3.27 -1.93
N HIS A 524 1.04 -4.22 -1.11
CA HIS A 524 1.37 -5.60 -1.52
C HIS A 524 0.16 -6.54 -1.58
N PHE A 525 -1.05 -6.06 -1.29
CA PHE A 525 -2.24 -6.90 -1.13
C PHE A 525 -2.58 -7.78 -2.35
N TYR A 526 -2.41 -7.26 -3.57
CA TYR A 526 -2.67 -8.01 -4.81
C TYR A 526 -1.57 -9.03 -5.17
N THR A 527 -0.51 -9.09 -4.37
CA THR A 527 0.62 -9.99 -4.54
C THR A 527 0.75 -10.88 -3.28
N GLY A 528 0.22 -12.10 -3.34
CA GLY A 528 0.38 -13.08 -2.26
C GLY A 528 -0.54 -12.88 -1.04
N TYR A 529 -1.85 -12.76 -1.27
CA TYR A 529 -2.95 -12.57 -0.29
C TYR A 529 -2.79 -13.27 1.05
N ARG A 530 -2.57 -12.52 2.14
CA ARG A 530 -2.54 -13.07 3.51
C ARG A 530 -3.86 -12.89 4.26
N THR A 531 -4.34 -11.66 4.29
CA THR A 531 -5.64 -11.27 4.85
C THR A 531 -6.33 -10.32 3.87
N TYR A 532 -7.61 -10.06 4.09
CA TYR A 532 -8.43 -9.08 3.38
C TYR A 532 -8.94 -8.05 4.39
N PRO A 533 -8.19 -6.96 4.65
CA PRO A 533 -8.49 -6.05 5.76
C PRO A 533 -9.40 -4.87 5.36
N ASP A 534 -10.52 -5.15 4.69
CA ASP A 534 -11.52 -4.14 4.30
C ASP A 534 -12.19 -3.45 5.49
N ASP A 535 -12.50 -4.20 6.53
CA ASP A 535 -13.05 -3.65 7.79
C ASP A 535 -11.98 -3.03 8.71
N ILE A 536 -10.75 -2.88 8.20
CA ILE A 536 -9.60 -2.37 8.96
C ILE A 536 -9.29 -3.29 10.16
N ASP A 537 -9.55 -4.58 10.00
CA ASP A 537 -9.50 -5.59 11.06
C ASP A 537 -8.12 -6.23 11.27
N ASP A 538 -7.23 -6.13 10.27
CA ASP A 538 -5.84 -6.57 10.40
C ASP A 538 -4.95 -5.43 10.94
N PRO A 539 -4.29 -5.60 12.09
CA PRO A 539 -3.38 -4.58 12.65
C PRO A 539 -2.20 -4.22 11.74
N MET A 540 -1.87 -5.04 10.74
CA MET A 540 -0.87 -4.73 9.73
C MET A 540 -1.34 -3.68 8.71
N GLY A 541 -2.65 -3.49 8.50
CA GLY A 541 -3.20 -2.49 7.57
C GLY A 541 -3.29 -1.08 8.15
N LEU A 542 -3.06 -0.92 9.46
CA LEU A 542 -3.24 0.34 10.17
C LEU A 542 -1.97 1.21 10.19
N SER A 543 -2.14 2.48 9.82
CA SER A 543 -1.13 3.53 9.88
C SER A 543 -0.73 3.86 11.32
N ASP A 544 0.42 4.49 11.50
CA ASP A 544 0.89 4.87 12.85
C ASP A 544 -0.01 5.92 13.50
N ALA A 545 -0.61 6.78 12.67
CA ALA A 545 -1.50 7.85 13.09
C ALA A 545 -2.91 7.36 13.45
N GLY A 546 -3.27 6.12 13.07
CA GLY A 546 -4.63 5.61 13.17
C GLY A 546 -5.57 6.24 12.13
N GLY A 547 -6.86 6.23 12.41
CA GLY A 547 -7.89 6.82 11.56
C GLY A 547 -8.32 8.22 11.98
N LEU A 548 -9.22 8.82 11.20
CA LEU A 548 -9.77 10.16 11.44
C LEU A 548 -10.50 10.25 12.80
N TRP A 549 -11.05 9.13 13.28
CA TRP A 549 -11.60 8.98 14.64
C TRP A 549 -10.55 9.15 15.73
N ASP A 550 -9.34 8.62 15.56
CA ASP A 550 -8.25 8.73 16.55
C ASP A 550 -7.84 10.19 16.68
N ALA A 551 -7.71 10.89 15.55
CA ALA A 551 -7.43 12.31 15.51
C ALA A 551 -8.53 13.14 16.21
N ALA A 552 -9.80 12.80 15.98
CA ALA A 552 -10.94 13.46 16.63
C ALA A 552 -10.94 13.24 18.15
N LEU A 553 -10.83 11.99 18.60
CA LEU A 553 -10.81 11.64 20.02
C LEU A 553 -9.62 12.27 20.75
N LYS A 554 -8.43 12.30 20.13
CA LYS A 554 -7.24 12.99 20.67
C LYS A 554 -7.46 14.49 20.86
N LYS A 555 -8.28 15.12 20.01
CA LYS A 555 -8.70 16.52 20.14
C LYS A 555 -9.89 16.72 21.10
N LYS A 556 -10.31 15.66 21.80
CA LYS A 556 -11.47 15.65 22.72
C LYS A 556 -12.80 15.94 22.01
N ASN A 557 -12.86 15.68 20.70
CA ASN A 557 -14.11 15.73 19.95
C ASN A 557 -14.92 14.46 20.22
N THR A 558 -16.24 14.58 20.16
CA THR A 558 -17.17 13.45 20.29
C THR A 558 -17.31 12.69 18.96
N LEU A 559 -17.50 11.37 19.05
CA LEU A 559 -17.51 10.44 17.92
C LEU A 559 -18.77 9.57 17.93
N ARG A 560 -19.30 9.26 16.74
CA ARG A 560 -20.31 8.22 16.53
C ARG A 560 -20.06 7.51 15.20
N ILE A 561 -20.15 6.19 15.20
CA ILE A 561 -19.87 5.36 14.02
C ILE A 561 -21.13 4.57 13.64
N TYR A 562 -21.48 4.63 12.37
CA TYR A 562 -22.58 3.92 11.74
C TYR A 562 -22.01 3.00 10.65
N GLY A 563 -21.72 1.75 11.00
CA GLY A 563 -21.30 0.71 10.07
C GLY A 563 -19.80 0.62 9.75
N GLU A 564 -19.06 1.74 9.62
CA GLU A 564 -17.61 1.66 9.34
C GLU A 564 -16.87 0.85 10.41
N THR A 565 -15.90 0.01 10.01
CA THR A 565 -15.15 -0.95 10.86
C THR A 565 -15.96 -2.09 11.48
N CYS A 566 -17.23 -2.25 11.09
CA CYS A 566 -18.08 -3.33 11.59
C CYS A 566 -17.85 -4.59 10.79
N ASP A 567 -17.32 -5.63 11.45
CA ASP A 567 -16.94 -6.91 10.85
C ASP A 567 -18.11 -7.65 10.21
N ASP A 568 -17.91 -8.02 8.95
CA ASP A 568 -18.85 -8.77 8.13
C ASP A 568 -19.35 -10.07 8.76
N ALA A 569 -18.44 -10.85 9.35
CA ALA A 569 -18.71 -12.22 9.80
C ALA A 569 -19.28 -12.29 11.23
N ARG A 570 -19.06 -11.26 12.05
CA ARG A 570 -19.43 -11.19 13.47
C ARG A 570 -20.59 -10.24 13.73
N CYS A 571 -21.04 -9.46 12.75
CA CYS A 571 -22.33 -8.79 12.82
C CYS A 571 -23.45 -9.84 12.92
N VAL A 572 -24.25 -9.80 14.00
CA VAL A 572 -25.29 -10.79 14.27
C VAL A 572 -26.67 -10.23 13.90
N TYR A 573 -27.46 -11.04 13.18
CA TYR A 573 -28.86 -10.76 12.91
C TYR A 573 -29.75 -11.79 13.63
N THR A 574 -30.70 -11.32 14.44
CA THR A 574 -31.58 -12.20 15.24
C THR A 574 -33.06 -11.92 14.96
N PRO A 575 -33.82 -12.88 14.38
CA PRO A 575 -33.32 -14.09 13.73
C PRO A 575 -32.49 -13.75 12.48
N MET A 576 -31.79 -14.74 11.90
CA MET A 576 -31.11 -14.51 10.63
C MET A 576 -32.15 -14.30 9.51
N PRO A 577 -32.10 -13.22 8.72
CA PRO A 577 -32.97 -13.01 7.57
C PRO A 577 -32.65 -14.02 6.48
N LYS A 578 -33.67 -14.43 5.72
CA LYS A 578 -33.43 -15.28 4.54
C LYS A 578 -33.04 -14.49 3.30
N SER A 579 -33.38 -13.21 3.26
CA SER A 579 -33.11 -12.34 2.12
C SER A 579 -33.17 -10.87 2.54
N TRP A 580 -32.63 -10.02 1.69
CA TRP A 580 -32.82 -8.56 1.76
C TRP A 580 -34.30 -8.16 1.86
N LEU A 581 -35.17 -8.83 1.08
CA LEU A 581 -36.61 -8.54 1.02
C LEU A 581 -37.32 -8.79 2.36
N GLU A 582 -36.89 -9.76 3.16
CA GLU A 582 -37.48 -10.00 4.48
C GLU A 582 -37.25 -8.82 5.41
N MET A 583 -36.01 -8.31 5.49
CA MET A 583 -35.69 -7.14 6.30
C MET A 583 -36.35 -5.87 5.75
N TRP A 584 -36.42 -5.71 4.42
CA TRP A 584 -37.12 -4.58 3.81
C TRP A 584 -38.61 -4.55 4.16
N ASN A 585 -39.28 -5.71 4.11
CA ASN A 585 -40.69 -5.82 4.46
C ASN A 585 -40.93 -5.63 5.96
N ASP A 586 -40.06 -6.16 6.82
CA ASP A 586 -40.08 -5.92 8.28
C ASP A 586 -39.98 -4.42 8.60
N ARG A 587 -39.03 -3.72 7.94
CA ARG A 587 -38.86 -2.27 8.06
C ARG A 587 -40.12 -1.51 7.62
N LYS A 588 -40.71 -1.85 6.47
CA LYS A 588 -41.96 -1.21 6.00
C LYS A 588 -43.14 -1.46 6.94
N ALA A 589 -43.21 -2.64 7.54
CA ALA A 589 -44.27 -3.01 8.47
C ALA A 589 -44.05 -2.42 9.89
N GLY A 590 -42.83 -1.98 10.21
CA GLY A 590 -42.47 -1.48 11.53
C GLY A 590 -42.49 -2.56 12.61
N THR A 591 -42.32 -3.83 12.22
CA THR A 591 -42.45 -4.97 13.14
C THR A 591 -41.20 -5.21 14.00
N ASN A 592 -40.05 -4.66 13.60
CA ASN A 592 -38.76 -4.79 14.30
C ASN A 592 -38.41 -6.25 14.63
N LYS A 593 -38.75 -7.18 13.74
CA LYS A 593 -38.55 -8.62 13.93
C LYS A 593 -37.07 -8.98 13.90
N TYR A 594 -36.29 -8.32 13.05
CA TYR A 594 -34.87 -8.60 12.84
C TYR A 594 -34.01 -7.58 13.59
N VAL A 595 -33.28 -8.05 14.60
CA VAL A 595 -32.36 -7.21 15.38
C VAL A 595 -30.95 -7.38 14.86
N VAL A 596 -30.31 -6.27 14.48
CA VAL A 596 -28.90 -6.20 14.10
C VAL A 596 -28.06 -5.87 15.33
N THR A 597 -26.96 -6.59 15.52
CA THR A 597 -25.95 -6.32 16.56
C THR A 597 -24.57 -6.28 15.91
N PRO A 598 -24.01 -5.08 15.67
CA PRO A 598 -22.72 -4.96 15.01
C PRO A 598 -21.56 -5.29 15.94
N TYR A 599 -20.43 -5.61 15.33
CA TYR A 599 -19.18 -5.91 16.03
C TYR A 599 -18.01 -5.24 15.31
N SER A 600 -17.03 -4.72 16.05
CA SER A 600 -15.75 -4.27 15.48
C SER A 600 -14.57 -4.90 16.20
N HIS A 601 -13.52 -5.22 15.43
CA HIS A 601 -12.23 -5.66 15.98
C HIS A 601 -11.48 -4.54 16.69
N LEU A 602 -11.70 -3.29 16.28
CA LEU A 602 -11.15 -2.10 16.90
C LEU A 602 -11.85 -1.85 18.24
N LYS A 603 -11.37 -2.52 19.28
CA LYS A 603 -11.97 -2.50 20.62
C LYS A 603 -12.19 -1.09 21.17
N HIS A 604 -11.26 -0.17 20.90
CA HIS A 604 -11.37 1.22 21.35
C HIS A 604 -12.51 1.99 20.67
N LEU A 605 -13.02 1.51 19.53
CA LEU A 605 -14.14 2.10 18.81
C LEU A 605 -15.52 1.56 19.21
N ARG A 606 -15.59 0.37 19.80
CA ARG A 606 -16.87 -0.27 20.19
C ARG A 606 -17.84 0.63 20.95
N PRO A 607 -17.41 1.49 21.92
CA PRO A 607 -18.34 2.38 22.62
C PRO A 607 -19.02 3.43 21.71
N TYR A 608 -18.47 3.69 20.53
CA TYR A 608 -18.97 4.71 19.60
C TYR A 608 -19.82 4.13 18.47
N ILE A 609 -19.85 2.80 18.30
CA ILE A 609 -20.64 2.12 17.27
C ILE A 609 -22.13 2.18 17.59
N HIS A 610 -22.96 2.44 16.59
CA HIS A 610 -24.41 2.39 16.72
C HIS A 610 -24.89 0.95 16.97
N PRO A 611 -25.69 0.68 18.03
CA PRO A 611 -25.97 -0.69 18.48
C PRO A 611 -26.81 -1.54 17.51
N HIS A 612 -27.42 -0.93 16.50
CA HIS A 612 -28.31 -1.61 15.54
C HIS A 612 -27.98 -1.31 14.07
N TYR A 613 -26.78 -0.80 13.79
CA TYR A 613 -26.36 -0.43 12.44
C TYR A 613 -25.29 -1.40 11.95
N GLY A 614 -25.64 -2.29 11.03
CA GLY A 614 -24.72 -3.24 10.42
C GLY A 614 -24.10 -2.70 9.12
N TYR A 615 -22.94 -3.24 8.76
CA TYR A 615 -22.29 -2.98 7.47
C TYR A 615 -22.65 -4.07 6.46
N TRP A 616 -22.14 -5.27 6.65
CA TRP A 616 -22.40 -6.47 5.84
C TRP A 616 -22.96 -7.62 6.68
N PRO A 617 -23.57 -8.67 6.07
CA PRO A 617 -24.16 -8.71 4.72
C PRO A 617 -25.26 -7.67 4.52
N LEU A 618 -25.57 -7.33 3.26
CA LEU A 618 -26.43 -6.19 2.89
C LEU A 618 -27.92 -6.35 3.22
N TYR A 619 -28.33 -7.26 4.12
CA TYR A 619 -29.73 -7.45 4.47
C TYR A 619 -30.40 -6.18 5.01
N GLN A 620 -29.67 -5.37 5.78
CA GLN A 620 -30.14 -4.06 6.18
C GLN A 620 -30.03 -3.11 4.98
N SER A 621 -31.15 -2.55 4.50
CA SER A 621 -31.13 -1.58 3.39
C SER A 621 -30.55 -0.23 3.83
N ASP A 622 -29.99 0.55 2.90
CA ASP A 622 -29.55 1.93 3.16
C ASP A 622 -30.66 2.83 3.72
N GLN A 623 -31.92 2.62 3.32
CA GLN A 623 -33.03 3.40 3.91
C GLN A 623 -33.31 3.01 5.37
N HIS A 624 -33.17 1.74 5.75
CA HIS A 624 -33.28 1.32 7.16
C HIS A 624 -32.13 1.95 7.98
N ARG A 625 -30.91 1.96 7.44
CA ARG A 625 -29.76 2.65 8.04
C ARG A 625 -30.00 4.15 8.24
N ASP A 626 -30.54 4.81 7.24
CA ASP A 626 -30.91 6.24 7.31
C ASP A 626 -32.00 6.51 8.35
N ASP A 627 -33.01 5.63 8.49
CA ASP A 627 -34.03 5.77 9.53
C ASP A 627 -33.41 5.75 10.94
N LEU A 628 -32.50 4.81 11.20
CA LEU A 628 -31.79 4.68 12.48
C LEU A 628 -30.93 5.92 12.76
N PHE A 629 -30.20 6.39 11.74
CA PHE A 629 -29.41 7.61 11.85
C PHE A 629 -30.29 8.82 12.15
N THR A 630 -31.36 9.03 11.37
CA THR A 630 -32.23 10.19 11.48
C THR A 630 -32.94 10.23 12.83
N GLU A 631 -33.38 9.07 13.34
CA GLU A 631 -33.96 8.96 14.68
C GLU A 631 -32.95 9.39 15.77
N GLU A 632 -31.74 8.84 15.74
CA GLU A 632 -30.71 9.17 16.73
C GLU A 632 -30.21 10.62 16.59
N TYR A 633 -30.01 11.11 15.37
CA TYR A 633 -29.63 12.49 15.08
C TYR A 633 -30.68 13.46 15.63
N ALA A 634 -31.98 13.17 15.44
CA ALA A 634 -33.05 13.99 15.99
C ALA A 634 -33.02 14.03 17.53
N ARG A 635 -32.71 12.90 18.20
CA ARG A 635 -32.51 12.87 19.66
C ARG A 635 -31.30 13.70 20.08
N PHE A 636 -30.16 13.54 19.41
CA PHE A 636 -28.95 14.31 19.71
C PHE A 636 -29.15 15.81 19.48
N SER A 637 -29.80 16.19 18.39
CA SER A 637 -30.12 17.59 18.06
C SER A 637 -31.01 18.23 19.12
N LYS A 638 -32.09 17.55 19.54
CA LYS A 638 -32.96 18.03 20.63
C LYS A 638 -32.23 18.19 21.96
N ALA A 639 -31.18 17.40 22.19
CA ALA A 639 -30.38 17.43 23.40
C ALA A 639 -29.15 18.36 23.32
N ASP A 640 -28.91 19.02 22.18
CA ASP A 640 -27.66 19.75 21.87
C ASP A 640 -26.39 18.90 22.09
N LYS A 641 -26.45 17.64 21.64
CA LYS A 641 -25.41 16.61 21.81
C LYS A 641 -25.02 15.92 20.50
N VAL A 642 -25.20 16.59 19.36
CA VAL A 642 -24.77 16.04 18.06
C VAL A 642 -23.25 15.79 18.13
N PRO A 643 -22.77 14.58 17.78
CA PRO A 643 -21.34 14.29 17.80
C PRO A 643 -20.57 15.23 16.88
N ASN A 644 -19.32 15.55 17.23
CA ASN A 644 -18.46 16.38 16.39
C ASN A 644 -18.08 15.67 15.10
N LEU A 645 -17.82 14.35 15.18
CA LEU A 645 -17.56 13.49 14.04
C LEU A 645 -18.55 12.33 14.04
N MET A 646 -19.24 12.16 12.92
CA MET A 646 -20.07 11.00 12.61
C MET A 646 -19.51 10.37 11.33
N ILE A 647 -19.34 9.05 11.33
CA ILE A 647 -18.90 8.29 10.14
C ILE A 647 -19.99 7.28 9.81
N MET A 648 -20.37 7.22 8.55
CA MET A 648 -21.50 6.41 8.08
C MET A 648 -21.16 5.66 6.81
N THR A 649 -21.47 4.37 6.76
CA THR A 649 -21.43 3.58 5.51
C THR A 649 -22.83 3.34 4.97
N LEU A 650 -22.99 3.45 3.64
CA LEU A 650 -24.23 3.14 2.92
C LEU A 650 -23.94 2.16 1.77
N PRO A 651 -23.71 0.85 2.07
CA PRO A 651 -23.09 -0.09 1.14
C PRO A 651 -24.04 -0.79 0.15
N CYS A 652 -25.32 -0.41 0.05
CA CYS A 652 -26.25 -1.06 -0.91
C CYS A 652 -25.98 -0.74 -2.39
N ASP A 653 -24.91 -0.01 -2.72
CA ASP A 653 -24.39 0.22 -4.06
C ASP A 653 -23.79 -1.04 -4.74
N HIS A 654 -23.63 -2.14 -4.01
CA HIS A 654 -23.25 -3.45 -4.55
C HIS A 654 -24.37 -4.17 -5.34
N THR A 655 -25.57 -3.56 -5.43
CA THR A 655 -26.72 -4.08 -6.20
C THR A 655 -27.26 -5.45 -5.75
N GLU A 656 -26.83 -5.97 -4.59
CA GLU A 656 -27.31 -7.25 -4.04
C GLU A 656 -28.82 -7.27 -3.76
N GLY A 657 -29.46 -6.12 -3.61
CA GLY A 657 -30.91 -6.01 -3.53
C GLY A 657 -31.67 -6.49 -4.79
N LEU A 658 -30.95 -6.71 -5.91
CA LEU A 658 -31.47 -7.34 -7.12
C LEU A 658 -31.27 -8.87 -7.12
N ASN A 659 -30.51 -9.42 -6.16
CA ASN A 659 -30.36 -10.85 -6.00
C ASN A 659 -31.60 -11.40 -5.30
N THR A 660 -32.50 -11.99 -6.10
CA THR A 660 -33.75 -12.59 -5.60
C THR A 660 -33.54 -14.00 -5.00
N GLN A 661 -32.31 -14.50 -4.98
CA GLN A 661 -31.98 -15.85 -4.49
C GLN A 661 -31.72 -15.87 -2.99
#